data_AF-A0A507DCG2-F1
#
_entry.id   AF-A0A507DCG2-F1
#
_cell.length_a   1.000
_cell.length_b   1.000
_cell.length_c   1.000
_cell.angle_alpha   90.00
_cell.angle_beta   90.00
_cell.angle_gamma   90.00
#
_symmetry.space_group_name_H-M   'P 1'
#
loop_
_entity.id
_entity.type
_entity.pdbx_description
1 polymer ?
#
loop_
_entity_poly.entity_id
_entity_poly.type
_entity_poly.pdbx_seq_one_letter_code
_entity_poly.pdbx_strand_id
1 'polypeptide(L)'
;MVCLSKIARFTAFVGAGTAASFQTPPSRFQTPAFASFINTTTTTDTPNAMNVLVYADQGTAKTPIDHTLLTLKSSLSASYDVMLVDAKTLLTEPWENYTALLVIPGGRDLPYVKALYPEGTNRIRRYVEAGGKYLGICAGAYFACQKVEFEVNRKDYQVTGDRDLVFYKGIGRGSVFDGFIYGSEAGARAAHLQLAPELNDIFQERNVSMYHNGGPYFVSLMPDGSQPEGTKVLAYYADPDSVFQPTPHEKQLPAIISCQVGRGKAILSGSELALKLNQVENASQVEEELTFGPKLSELHLCFGPNKPRKTQDAESTIAHALLGGKYSVRVIEDDINVFNIHRRGFAAEKGEAEVPKGHKIPFFITVYSVGDYPLPAETPHFNVPRYYDFLRVARADTDRRSAALENELSFGSTIMYGEVLTSTQTILDKNLQFSKELPNGFTFVASRQVAGRGRGRNAWISSLGCLQFSFRLLHKDAASVIFVQYLIALAAVDAIKSKPGYEKLPIHLKWPNDIYVQLSPGQEGLQKIGGVLVNSSYQSVNQVIQINNARQSQQLPEVELEDVLARVLTIFEIYYQELLDAIQSDKFAFAFEPFLPRYYNAWLHSHVRVVLEAHGNAQAVITGIDSSGLLRCVGDNQQEYLLQPDGNSFDMMKGMIARKK
;
A
#
# COMPACT_ATOMS: atom_id res chain seq x y z
N MET A 1 -2.34 -15.33 12.75
CA MET A 1 -1.84 -16.14 11.60
C MET A 1 -2.81 -17.20 11.05
N VAL A 2 -3.53 -17.98 11.87
CA VAL A 2 -4.36 -19.13 11.40
C VAL A 2 -5.70 -18.78 10.68
N CYS A 3 -6.22 -17.54 10.71
CA CYS A 3 -7.45 -17.17 9.94
C CYS A 3 -7.17 -16.61 8.55
N LEU A 4 -6.05 -15.90 8.36
CA LEU A 4 -5.70 -15.27 7.08
C LEU A 4 -5.35 -16.32 6.01
N SER A 5 -4.70 -17.42 6.41
CA SER A 5 -4.51 -18.58 5.55
C SER A 5 -5.80 -19.34 5.25
N LYS A 6 -6.84 -19.20 6.08
CA LYS A 6 -8.15 -19.84 5.90
C LYS A 6 -9.07 -19.04 4.96
N ILE A 7 -9.03 -17.70 5.00
CA ILE A 7 -9.77 -16.85 4.05
C ILE A 7 -9.27 -17.05 2.61
N ALA A 8 -7.96 -17.22 2.42
CA ALA A 8 -7.38 -17.62 1.12
C ALA A 8 -7.86 -19.01 0.66
N ARG A 9 -8.26 -19.90 1.58
CA ARG A 9 -8.90 -21.17 1.25
C ARG A 9 -10.41 -21.02 0.98
N PHE A 10 -11.10 -20.00 1.54
CA PHE A 10 -12.49 -19.64 1.20
C PHE A 10 -12.65 -19.33 -0.27
N THR A 11 -11.77 -18.45 -0.75
CA THR A 11 -11.68 -18.06 -2.15
C THR A 11 -11.22 -19.22 -3.05
N ALA A 12 -10.48 -20.20 -2.52
CA ALA A 12 -10.11 -21.43 -3.23
C ALA A 12 -11.24 -22.46 -3.34
N PHE A 13 -12.10 -22.64 -2.32
CA PHE A 13 -13.25 -23.55 -2.38
C PHE A 13 -14.25 -23.19 -3.48
N VAL A 14 -14.40 -21.88 -3.71
CA VAL A 14 -15.26 -21.31 -4.74
C VAL A 14 -14.89 -21.82 -6.15
N GLY A 15 -13.71 -22.43 -6.32
CA GLY A 15 -13.21 -23.04 -7.56
C GLY A 15 -13.38 -24.55 -7.74
N ALA A 16 -13.87 -25.32 -6.76
CA ALA A 16 -14.00 -26.79 -6.89
C ALA A 16 -15.47 -27.24 -7.01
N GLY A 17 -15.87 -27.61 -8.24
CA GLY A 17 -17.06 -28.40 -8.53
C GLY A 17 -16.71 -29.88 -8.71
N THR A 18 -17.62 -30.76 -8.29
CA THR A 18 -17.52 -32.22 -8.14
C THR A 18 -17.00 -33.03 -9.33
N ALA A 19 -16.12 -34.00 -9.08
CA ALA A 19 -15.93 -35.21 -9.90
C ALA A 19 -15.61 -36.44 -9.02
N ALA A 20 -16.14 -37.60 -9.42
CA ALA A 20 -16.35 -38.79 -8.59
C ALA A 20 -15.13 -39.72 -8.40
N SER A 21 -15.16 -40.43 -7.26
CA SER A 21 -14.55 -41.73 -6.84
C SER A 21 -13.37 -42.34 -7.61
N PHE A 22 -12.28 -42.68 -6.90
CA PHE A 22 -11.65 -44.03 -6.90
C PHE A 22 -10.67 -44.20 -5.70
N GLN A 23 -10.43 -45.47 -5.32
CA GLN A 23 -9.93 -45.96 -4.02
C GLN A 23 -8.39 -45.87 -3.77
N THR A 24 -8.06 -45.82 -2.47
CA THR A 24 -6.83 -45.89 -1.63
C THR A 24 -5.71 -46.95 -1.95
N PRO A 25 -4.56 -47.08 -1.21
CA PRO A 25 -3.61 -46.15 -0.50
C PRO A 25 -2.08 -46.58 -0.69
N PRO A 26 -1.09 -46.41 0.25
CA PRO A 26 -0.36 -45.22 0.71
C PRO A 26 1.20 -45.30 0.61
N SER A 27 1.95 -44.18 0.58
CA SER A 27 3.21 -44.02 1.36
C SER A 27 3.91 -42.63 1.24
N ARG A 28 4.26 -42.09 2.42
CA ARG A 28 5.40 -41.21 2.80
C ARG A 28 5.50 -39.74 2.28
N PHE A 29 5.30 -38.83 3.25
CA PHE A 29 5.98 -37.55 3.50
C PHE A 29 6.42 -36.69 2.30
N GLN A 30 5.55 -35.75 1.88
CA GLN A 30 5.92 -34.43 1.33
C GLN A 30 4.82 -33.39 1.66
N THR A 31 5.21 -32.18 2.07
CA THR A 31 4.38 -30.97 2.25
C THR A 31 4.80 -29.90 1.23
N PRO A 32 3.92 -28.94 0.82
CA PRO A 32 2.51 -29.09 0.50
C PRO A 32 2.16 -28.49 -0.89
N ALA A 33 1.08 -29.00 -1.46
CA ALA A 33 0.48 -28.56 -2.71
C ALA A 33 -0.08 -27.12 -2.64
N PHE A 34 0.59 -26.18 -3.30
CA PHE A 34 0.04 -24.87 -3.72
C PHE A 34 0.21 -24.64 -5.23
N ALA A 35 1.02 -25.47 -5.91
CA ALA A 35 1.45 -25.24 -7.30
C ALA A 35 0.60 -25.96 -8.37
N SER A 36 -0.45 -26.70 -8.02
CA SER A 36 -1.15 -27.57 -8.99
C SER A 36 -2.61 -27.21 -9.29
N PHE A 37 -3.11 -26.04 -8.88
CA PHE A 37 -4.53 -25.69 -9.06
C PHE A 37 -4.81 -24.44 -9.93
N ILE A 38 -3.77 -23.77 -10.46
CA ILE A 38 -3.93 -22.78 -11.56
C ILE A 38 -3.70 -23.46 -12.94
N ASN A 39 -3.26 -24.73 -12.96
CA ASN A 39 -2.86 -25.46 -14.16
C ASN A 39 -3.81 -26.62 -14.55
N THR A 40 -5.12 -26.43 -14.47
CA THR A 40 -6.07 -27.28 -15.20
C THR A 40 -6.81 -26.46 -16.23
N THR A 41 -6.25 -26.49 -17.43
CA THR A 41 -6.84 -26.05 -18.69
C THR A 41 -8.19 -26.73 -18.92
N THR A 42 -9.27 -25.95 -18.83
CA THR A 42 -10.38 -26.07 -19.78
C THR A 42 -10.45 -24.74 -20.53
N THR A 43 -10.08 -24.82 -21.80
CA THR A 43 -10.01 -23.74 -22.78
C THR A 43 -11.27 -22.88 -22.79
N THR A 44 -11.18 -21.61 -22.34
CA THR A 44 -11.84 -20.40 -22.91
C THR A 44 -11.82 -19.13 -22.02
N ASP A 45 -11.17 -19.09 -20.85
CA ASP A 45 -11.16 -17.87 -20.02
C ASP A 45 -10.01 -16.88 -20.36
N THR A 46 -10.36 -15.58 -20.29
CA THR A 46 -9.60 -14.41 -20.76
C THR A 46 -8.23 -14.24 -20.05
N PRO A 47 -7.08 -14.27 -20.76
CA PRO A 47 -5.76 -14.44 -20.14
C PRO A 47 -5.14 -13.26 -19.35
N ASN A 48 -5.84 -12.15 -19.11
CA ASN A 48 -5.20 -10.87 -18.74
C ASN A 48 -5.82 -10.11 -17.54
N ALA A 49 -6.67 -10.72 -16.72
CA ALA A 49 -7.31 -10.03 -15.59
C ALA A 49 -6.34 -9.91 -14.39
N MET A 50 -5.67 -8.75 -14.27
CA MET A 50 -4.63 -8.48 -13.25
C MET A 50 -5.14 -7.70 -12.02
N ASN A 51 -6.32 -7.09 -12.09
CA ASN A 51 -6.76 -6.09 -11.09
C ASN A 51 -7.90 -6.59 -10.20
N VAL A 52 -7.83 -6.26 -8.91
CA VAL A 52 -8.95 -6.27 -7.97
C VAL A 52 -9.35 -4.81 -7.74
N LEU A 53 -10.55 -4.45 -8.18
CA LEU A 53 -11.06 -3.10 -8.05
C LEU A 53 -11.91 -2.98 -6.78
N VAL A 54 -11.65 -1.97 -5.98
CA VAL A 54 -12.45 -1.64 -4.79
C VAL A 54 -13.10 -0.28 -5.00
N TYR A 55 -14.42 -0.22 -5.01
CA TYR A 55 -15.15 1.03 -5.17
C TYR A 55 -14.95 1.95 -3.96
N ALA A 56 -14.58 3.21 -4.21
CA ALA A 56 -14.37 4.23 -3.19
C ALA A 56 -14.85 5.61 -3.69
N ASP A 57 -16.15 5.83 -3.61
CA ASP A 57 -16.81 7.10 -3.94
C ASP A 57 -18.13 7.22 -3.14
N GLN A 58 -19.08 8.04 -3.59
CA GLN A 58 -20.35 8.30 -2.90
C GLN A 58 -21.01 7.01 -2.40
N GLY A 59 -21.35 7.01 -1.10
CA GLY A 59 -21.95 5.87 -0.43
C GLY A 59 -20.96 5.06 0.39
N THR A 60 -19.67 5.12 0.09
CA THR A 60 -18.66 4.45 0.93
C THR A 60 -18.31 5.28 2.15
N ALA A 61 -17.86 4.62 3.21
CA ALA A 61 -17.24 5.26 4.36
C ALA A 61 -15.74 4.91 4.41
N LYS A 62 -14.93 5.80 5.00
CA LYS A 62 -13.47 5.65 5.05
C LYS A 62 -13.04 4.36 5.75
N THR A 63 -13.62 4.06 6.91
CA THR A 63 -13.26 2.88 7.72
C THR A 63 -13.53 1.55 6.99
N PRO A 64 -14.71 1.29 6.40
CA PRO A 64 -14.95 0.10 5.57
C PRO A 64 -14.01 -0.03 4.36
N ILE A 65 -13.66 1.08 3.71
CA ILE A 65 -12.68 1.06 2.61
C ILE A 65 -11.31 0.61 3.13
N ASP A 66 -10.85 1.21 4.23
CA ASP A 66 -9.55 0.90 4.81
C ASP A 66 -9.48 -0.57 5.25
N HIS A 67 -10.52 -1.09 5.92
CA HIS A 67 -10.62 -2.51 6.29
C HIS A 67 -10.59 -3.43 5.06
N THR A 68 -11.43 -3.14 4.07
CA THR A 68 -11.53 -3.93 2.83
C THR A 68 -10.20 -3.96 2.09
N LEU A 69 -9.54 -2.80 1.96
CA LEU A 69 -8.23 -2.69 1.34
C LEU A 69 -7.15 -3.46 2.10
N LEU A 70 -7.09 -3.33 3.43
CA LEU A 70 -6.11 -4.04 4.25
C LEU A 70 -6.27 -5.57 4.10
N THR A 71 -7.51 -6.07 4.19
CA THR A 71 -7.81 -7.49 4.05
C THR A 71 -7.45 -8.01 2.66
N LEU A 72 -7.89 -7.32 1.59
CA LEU A 72 -7.61 -7.75 0.21
C LEU A 72 -6.13 -7.64 -0.12
N LYS A 73 -5.44 -6.58 0.29
CA LYS A 73 -4.01 -6.41 0.02
C LYS A 73 -3.18 -7.45 0.75
N SER A 74 -3.49 -7.75 2.01
CA SER A 74 -2.78 -8.81 2.75
C SER A 74 -2.94 -10.20 2.12
N SER A 75 -4.04 -10.45 1.41
CA SER A 75 -4.41 -11.78 0.92
C SER A 75 -4.16 -11.99 -0.58
N LEU A 76 -4.28 -10.93 -1.39
CA LEU A 76 -4.33 -11.02 -2.86
C LEU A 76 -3.19 -10.26 -3.55
N SER A 77 -2.46 -9.38 -2.87
CA SER A 77 -1.38 -8.58 -3.49
C SER A 77 -0.17 -9.40 -3.97
N ALA A 78 -0.11 -10.70 -3.66
CA ALA A 78 0.87 -11.61 -4.25
C ALA A 78 0.57 -11.95 -5.72
N SER A 79 -0.69 -11.78 -6.17
CA SER A 79 -1.15 -12.23 -7.50
C SER A 79 -2.00 -11.20 -8.26
N TYR A 80 -2.53 -10.17 -7.59
CA TYR A 80 -3.40 -9.17 -8.18
C TYR A 80 -3.07 -7.76 -7.68
N ASP A 81 -3.25 -6.73 -8.52
CA ASP A 81 -3.17 -5.33 -8.11
C ASP A 81 -4.50 -4.89 -7.47
N VAL A 82 -4.48 -4.46 -6.21
CA VAL A 82 -5.68 -4.05 -5.47
C VAL A 82 -5.78 -2.53 -5.47
N MET A 83 -6.68 -1.98 -6.29
CA MET A 83 -6.78 -0.54 -6.55
C MET A 83 -8.16 0.02 -6.22
N LEU A 84 -8.18 1.30 -5.83
CA LEU A 84 -9.42 2.05 -5.65
C LEU A 84 -9.94 2.57 -6.99
N VAL A 85 -11.25 2.55 -7.16
CA VAL A 85 -11.95 3.12 -8.32
C VAL A 85 -13.14 3.94 -7.88
N ASP A 86 -13.41 5.04 -8.57
CA ASP A 86 -14.57 5.90 -8.32
C ASP A 86 -15.72 5.62 -9.30
N ALA A 87 -16.87 6.28 -9.13
CA ALA A 87 -18.03 6.06 -10.01
C ALA A 87 -17.72 6.45 -11.44
N LYS A 88 -16.96 7.54 -11.63
CA LYS A 88 -16.54 8.00 -12.95
C LYS A 88 -15.75 6.92 -13.69
N THR A 89 -14.80 6.27 -13.01
CA THR A 89 -13.99 5.19 -13.59
C THR A 89 -14.84 4.02 -14.03
N LEU A 90 -15.79 3.60 -13.18
CA LEU A 90 -16.72 2.52 -13.53
C LEU A 90 -17.66 2.88 -14.69
N LEU A 91 -17.97 4.16 -14.87
CA LEU A 91 -18.83 4.67 -15.93
C LEU A 91 -18.11 4.92 -17.26
N THR A 92 -16.86 5.37 -17.24
CA THR A 92 -16.18 5.88 -18.46
C THR A 92 -14.99 5.06 -18.92
N GLU A 93 -14.27 4.38 -18.02
CA GLU A 93 -13.02 3.70 -18.36
C GLU A 93 -13.23 2.23 -18.73
N PRO A 94 -12.38 1.61 -19.56
CA PRO A 94 -12.52 0.20 -19.97
C PRO A 94 -11.91 -0.77 -18.93
N TRP A 95 -12.62 -1.00 -17.82
CA TRP A 95 -12.10 -1.75 -16.67
C TRP A 95 -12.43 -3.25 -16.69
N GLU A 96 -13.53 -3.65 -17.35
CA GLU A 96 -14.12 -4.99 -17.27
C GLU A 96 -13.12 -6.09 -17.68
N ASN A 97 -12.37 -5.87 -18.76
CA ASN A 97 -11.47 -6.87 -19.36
C ASN A 97 -10.20 -7.13 -18.52
N TYR A 98 -9.88 -6.24 -17.58
CA TYR A 98 -8.66 -6.30 -16.78
C TYR A 98 -8.95 -6.59 -15.30
N THR A 99 -10.22 -6.81 -14.95
CA THR A 99 -10.67 -6.94 -13.58
C THR A 99 -10.94 -8.39 -13.23
N ALA A 100 -10.14 -8.93 -12.30
CA ALA A 100 -10.33 -10.26 -11.74
C ALA A 100 -11.46 -10.29 -10.70
N LEU A 101 -11.69 -9.18 -9.99
CA LEU A 101 -12.72 -9.04 -8.96
C LEU A 101 -13.09 -7.57 -8.78
N LEU A 102 -14.40 -7.27 -8.78
CA LEU A 102 -14.93 -5.98 -8.34
C LEU A 102 -15.51 -6.11 -6.93
N VAL A 103 -15.11 -5.21 -6.03
CA VAL A 103 -15.54 -5.17 -4.63
C VAL A 103 -16.29 -3.86 -4.36
N ILE A 104 -17.50 -3.98 -3.82
CA ILE A 104 -18.29 -2.85 -3.31
C ILE A 104 -18.36 -2.97 -1.79
N PRO A 105 -17.69 -2.07 -1.03
CA PRO A 105 -17.57 -2.18 0.41
C PRO A 105 -18.82 -1.68 1.17
N GLY A 106 -18.73 -1.73 2.50
CA GLY A 106 -19.74 -1.19 3.41
C GLY A 106 -19.91 0.33 3.31
N GLY A 107 -21.04 0.83 3.80
CA GLY A 107 -21.45 2.23 3.61
C GLY A 107 -22.97 2.41 3.56
N ARG A 108 -23.46 3.18 2.58
CA ARG A 108 -24.87 3.41 2.27
C ARG A 108 -25.12 3.04 0.81
N ASP A 109 -26.17 2.27 0.55
CA ASP A 109 -26.44 1.71 -0.77
C ASP A 109 -27.12 2.70 -1.74
N LEU A 110 -28.05 3.55 -1.26
CA LEU A 110 -28.74 4.54 -2.11
C LEU A 110 -27.78 5.49 -2.84
N PRO A 111 -26.69 5.99 -2.24
CA PRO A 111 -25.68 6.73 -2.98
C PRO A 111 -24.98 5.91 -4.09
N TYR A 112 -24.78 4.60 -3.91
CA TYR A 112 -24.28 3.72 -5.00
C TYR A 112 -25.26 3.72 -6.16
N VAL A 113 -26.56 3.56 -5.88
CA VAL A 113 -27.62 3.62 -6.88
C VAL A 113 -27.58 4.97 -7.60
N LYS A 114 -27.53 6.09 -6.87
CA LYS A 114 -27.46 7.44 -7.45
C LYS A 114 -26.23 7.64 -8.34
N ALA A 115 -25.09 7.09 -7.95
CA ALA A 115 -23.83 7.29 -8.66
C ALA A 115 -23.65 6.36 -9.88
N LEU A 116 -24.22 5.16 -9.83
CA LEU A 116 -23.96 4.11 -10.84
C LEU A 116 -25.17 3.79 -11.72
N TYR A 117 -26.40 4.09 -11.31
CA TYR A 117 -27.58 3.79 -12.13
C TYR A 117 -27.79 4.81 -13.28
N PRO A 118 -28.24 4.37 -14.47
CA PRO A 118 -28.37 2.98 -14.90
C PRO A 118 -27.08 2.38 -15.47
N GLU A 119 -26.19 3.21 -16.01
CA GLU A 119 -25.12 2.73 -16.88
C GLU A 119 -24.05 1.94 -16.12
N GLY A 120 -23.55 2.44 -15.00
CA GLY A 120 -22.58 1.75 -14.16
C GLY A 120 -23.12 0.41 -13.66
N THR A 121 -24.37 0.37 -13.22
CA THR A 121 -25.05 -0.88 -12.83
C THR A 121 -25.12 -1.87 -14.00
N ASN A 122 -25.46 -1.41 -15.21
CA ASN A 122 -25.48 -2.26 -16.40
C ASN A 122 -24.10 -2.80 -16.76
N ARG A 123 -23.05 -1.97 -16.67
CA ARG A 123 -21.67 -2.40 -16.92
C ARG A 123 -21.19 -3.43 -15.91
N ILE A 124 -21.46 -3.22 -14.62
CA ILE A 124 -21.17 -4.19 -13.56
C ILE A 124 -21.89 -5.51 -13.82
N ARG A 125 -23.18 -5.46 -14.18
CA ARG A 125 -23.94 -6.67 -14.48
C ARG A 125 -23.35 -7.45 -15.66
N ARG A 126 -23.09 -6.77 -16.79
CA ARG A 126 -22.49 -7.39 -17.99
C ARG A 126 -21.12 -8.00 -17.68
N TYR A 127 -20.30 -7.32 -16.88
CA TYR A 127 -19.00 -7.83 -16.44
C TYR A 127 -19.14 -9.18 -15.73
N VAL A 128 -20.03 -9.28 -14.74
CA VAL A 128 -20.24 -10.54 -14.00
C VAL A 128 -20.88 -11.59 -14.91
N GLU A 129 -21.91 -11.26 -15.68
CA GLU A 129 -22.55 -12.18 -16.63
C GLU A 129 -21.56 -12.79 -17.64
N ALA A 130 -20.54 -12.03 -18.04
CA ALA A 130 -19.51 -12.46 -18.97
C ALA A 130 -18.44 -13.39 -18.38
N GLY A 131 -18.39 -13.56 -17.05
CA GLY A 131 -17.37 -14.36 -16.35
C GLY A 131 -16.68 -13.64 -15.19
N GLY A 132 -16.95 -12.34 -15.02
CA GLY A 132 -16.40 -11.53 -13.95
C GLY A 132 -16.85 -11.96 -12.55
N LYS A 133 -16.17 -11.46 -11.52
CA LYS A 133 -16.46 -11.78 -10.12
C LYS A 133 -16.82 -10.54 -9.33
N TYR A 134 -17.82 -10.66 -8.46
CA TYR A 134 -18.30 -9.58 -7.61
C TYR A 134 -18.26 -9.96 -6.13
N LEU A 135 -17.84 -9.03 -5.28
CA LEU A 135 -17.92 -9.13 -3.83
C LEU A 135 -18.64 -7.89 -3.25
N GLY A 136 -19.83 -8.11 -2.71
CA GLY A 136 -20.59 -7.08 -2.00
C GLY A 136 -20.49 -7.28 -0.49
N ILE A 137 -20.07 -6.25 0.24
CA ILE A 137 -19.93 -6.29 1.70
C ILE A 137 -20.90 -5.26 2.29
N CYS A 138 -21.75 -5.68 3.23
CA CYS A 138 -22.72 -4.81 3.91
C CYS A 138 -23.59 -4.01 2.91
N ALA A 139 -23.36 -2.70 2.76
CA ALA A 139 -24.04 -1.86 1.76
C ALA A 139 -23.87 -2.36 0.33
N GLY A 140 -22.69 -2.89 -0.02
CA GLY A 140 -22.49 -3.54 -1.32
C GLY A 140 -23.32 -4.82 -1.48
N ALA A 141 -23.57 -5.56 -0.39
CA ALA A 141 -24.46 -6.72 -0.43
C ALA A 141 -25.92 -6.30 -0.66
N TYR A 142 -26.40 -5.26 0.03
CA TYR A 142 -27.73 -4.68 -0.22
C TYR A 142 -27.89 -4.22 -1.68
N PHE A 143 -26.88 -3.51 -2.21
CA PHE A 143 -26.88 -2.98 -3.58
C PHE A 143 -27.06 -4.07 -4.65
N ALA A 144 -26.62 -5.31 -4.37
CA ALA A 144 -26.71 -6.44 -5.28
C ALA A 144 -27.95 -7.34 -5.07
N CYS A 145 -28.81 -7.05 -4.10
CA CYS A 145 -30.07 -7.77 -3.89
C CYS A 145 -31.15 -7.28 -4.87
N GLN A 146 -32.28 -7.98 -4.94
CA GLN A 146 -33.45 -7.52 -5.70
C GLN A 146 -34.20 -6.42 -4.95
N LYS A 147 -34.35 -6.62 -3.65
CA LYS A 147 -35.03 -5.70 -2.74
C LYS A 147 -34.21 -5.49 -1.48
N VAL A 148 -34.29 -4.30 -0.93
CA VAL A 148 -33.68 -3.93 0.36
C VAL A 148 -34.79 -3.66 1.37
N GLU A 149 -34.62 -4.19 2.57
CA GLU A 149 -35.43 -3.88 3.75
C GLU A 149 -34.49 -3.60 4.91
N PHE A 150 -34.12 -2.33 5.10
CA PHE A 150 -33.20 -1.90 6.14
C PHE A 150 -33.93 -1.05 7.18
N GLU A 151 -33.80 -1.41 8.47
CA GLU A 151 -34.31 -0.67 9.63
C GLU A 151 -35.78 -0.25 9.46
N VAL A 152 -36.61 -1.20 8.98
CA VAL A 152 -38.03 -0.96 8.70
C VAL A 152 -38.76 -0.51 9.96
N ASN A 153 -39.66 0.46 9.82
CA ASN A 153 -40.39 1.11 10.91
C ASN A 153 -39.54 1.98 11.85
N ARG A 154 -38.25 2.18 11.58
CA ARG A 154 -37.41 3.15 12.29
C ARG A 154 -37.31 4.44 11.48
N LYS A 155 -37.98 5.49 12.00
CA LYS A 155 -37.97 6.83 11.40
C LYS A 155 -36.53 7.31 11.21
N ASP A 156 -36.24 7.92 10.05
CA ASP A 156 -34.92 8.44 9.62
C ASP A 156 -33.84 7.40 9.30
N TYR A 157 -34.09 6.11 9.52
CA TYR A 157 -33.17 5.01 9.21
C TYR A 157 -33.68 4.09 8.10
N GLN A 158 -35.00 3.96 7.97
CA GLN A 158 -35.62 3.04 7.03
C GLN A 158 -35.15 3.25 5.59
N VAL A 159 -34.64 2.18 4.97
CA VAL A 159 -34.40 2.11 3.52
C VAL A 159 -35.11 0.89 2.98
N THR A 160 -36.13 1.12 2.14
CA THR A 160 -36.90 0.06 1.48
C THR A 160 -37.02 0.33 0.00
N GLY A 161 -36.93 -0.70 -0.83
CA GLY A 161 -37.22 -0.61 -2.26
C GLY A 161 -36.39 -1.55 -3.10
N ASP A 162 -36.64 -1.52 -4.40
CA ASP A 162 -35.97 -2.38 -5.38
C ASP A 162 -34.56 -1.85 -5.70
N ARG A 163 -33.68 -2.75 -6.14
CA ARG A 163 -32.33 -2.42 -6.64
C ARG A 163 -32.14 -3.06 -8.00
N ASP A 164 -31.50 -2.32 -8.90
CA ASP A 164 -31.40 -2.77 -10.28
C ASP A 164 -30.32 -3.82 -10.51
N LEU A 165 -29.27 -3.91 -9.69
CA LEU A 165 -28.14 -4.81 -9.96
C LEU A 165 -28.56 -6.30 -9.99
N VAL A 166 -29.39 -6.71 -9.02
CA VAL A 166 -30.07 -8.02 -8.92
C VAL A 166 -29.16 -9.23 -9.22
N PHE A 167 -28.09 -9.39 -8.45
CA PHE A 167 -27.36 -10.66 -8.42
C PHE A 167 -28.03 -11.70 -7.54
N TYR A 168 -28.69 -11.26 -6.47
CA TYR A 168 -29.55 -12.12 -5.64
C TYR A 168 -31.02 -11.76 -5.85
N LYS A 169 -31.82 -12.72 -6.31
CA LYS A 169 -33.28 -12.59 -6.52
C LYS A 169 -34.05 -12.78 -5.21
N GLY A 170 -33.73 -11.95 -4.22
CA GLY A 170 -34.34 -11.98 -2.90
C GLY A 170 -34.15 -10.65 -2.16
N ILE A 171 -34.47 -10.65 -0.88
CA ILE A 171 -34.40 -9.48 -0.03
C ILE A 171 -33.08 -9.52 0.75
N GLY A 172 -32.30 -8.44 0.68
CA GLY A 172 -31.29 -8.14 1.69
C GLY A 172 -31.97 -7.41 2.84
N ARG A 173 -32.16 -8.09 3.97
CA ARG A 173 -32.85 -7.53 5.14
C ARG A 173 -31.88 -7.25 6.26
N GLY A 174 -32.00 -6.08 6.87
CA GLY A 174 -31.29 -5.77 8.10
C GLY A 174 -31.72 -4.44 8.73
N SER A 175 -30.89 -3.79 9.53
CA SER A 175 -29.69 -4.37 10.13
C SER A 175 -30.03 -5.71 10.80
N VAL A 176 -29.13 -6.69 10.71
CA VAL A 176 -29.37 -7.98 11.37
C VAL A 176 -29.57 -7.76 12.85
N PHE A 177 -28.72 -6.95 13.49
CA PHE A 177 -28.81 -6.68 14.92
C PHE A 177 -29.30 -5.26 15.22
N ASP A 178 -29.79 -5.07 16.44
CA ASP A 178 -30.25 -3.80 16.97
C ASP A 178 -29.11 -2.80 17.31
N GLY A 179 -29.49 -1.53 17.48
CA GLY A 179 -28.59 -0.50 17.99
C GLY A 179 -27.76 0.24 16.96
N PHE A 180 -27.92 -0.04 15.66
CA PHE A 180 -27.17 0.62 14.59
C PHE A 180 -27.38 2.14 14.58
N ILE A 181 -26.30 2.92 14.45
CA ILE A 181 -26.35 4.38 14.29
C ILE A 181 -25.37 4.81 13.19
N TYR A 182 -25.88 5.54 12.19
CA TYR A 182 -25.06 6.02 11.08
C TYR A 182 -23.89 6.89 11.54
N GLY A 183 -22.69 6.63 11.00
CA GLY A 183 -21.50 7.42 11.29
C GLY A 183 -20.91 7.16 12.68
N SER A 184 -21.33 6.08 13.33
CA SER A 184 -20.80 5.64 14.62
C SER A 184 -20.63 4.12 14.65
N GLU A 185 -19.93 3.64 15.68
CA GLU A 185 -19.76 2.21 15.97
C GLU A 185 -20.86 1.68 16.92
N ALA A 186 -21.87 2.49 17.26
CA ALA A 186 -22.97 2.02 18.07
C ALA A 186 -23.76 0.93 17.32
N GLY A 187 -23.92 -0.23 17.97
CA GLY A 187 -24.52 -1.45 17.39
C GLY A 187 -23.51 -2.38 16.71
N ALA A 188 -22.25 -1.97 16.52
CA ALA A 188 -21.20 -2.82 15.98
C ALA A 188 -20.88 -3.98 16.93
N ARG A 189 -20.66 -5.18 16.39
CA ARG A 189 -20.36 -6.38 17.19
C ARG A 189 -19.59 -7.43 16.41
N ALA A 190 -19.01 -8.38 17.12
CA ALA A 190 -18.51 -9.62 16.54
C ALA A 190 -19.68 -10.58 16.30
N ALA A 191 -20.15 -10.67 15.06
CA ALA A 191 -21.20 -11.62 14.69
C ALA A 191 -20.62 -13.03 14.57
N HIS A 192 -21.20 -13.97 15.32
CA HIS A 192 -20.85 -15.38 15.20
C HIS A 192 -21.54 -15.97 13.97
N LEU A 193 -20.75 -16.49 13.05
CA LEU A 193 -21.24 -17.16 11.84
C LEU A 193 -20.94 -18.65 11.90
N GLN A 194 -21.94 -19.45 11.57
CA GLN A 194 -21.81 -20.87 11.33
C GLN A 194 -21.60 -21.10 9.82
N LEU A 195 -20.43 -21.61 9.44
CA LEU A 195 -20.09 -21.93 8.06
C LEU A 195 -20.89 -23.15 7.59
N ALA A 196 -21.28 -23.14 6.32
CA ALA A 196 -21.95 -24.27 5.68
C ALA A 196 -21.05 -25.52 5.73
N PRO A 197 -21.62 -26.73 5.91
CA PRO A 197 -20.84 -27.94 6.13
C PRO A 197 -19.80 -28.25 5.06
N GLU A 198 -20.05 -27.84 3.82
CA GLU A 198 -19.16 -28.10 2.69
C GLU A 198 -17.87 -27.27 2.76
N LEU A 199 -17.81 -26.26 3.63
CA LEU A 199 -16.61 -25.46 3.88
C LEU A 199 -15.72 -26.05 4.98
N ASN A 200 -16.13 -27.13 5.64
CA ASN A 200 -15.39 -27.69 6.78
C ASN A 200 -13.97 -28.15 6.42
N ASP A 201 -13.78 -28.69 5.22
CA ASP A 201 -12.48 -29.19 4.75
C ASP A 201 -11.43 -28.08 4.59
N ILE A 202 -11.86 -26.83 4.65
CA ILE A 202 -11.11 -25.64 4.27
C ILE A 202 -10.77 -24.79 5.50
N PHE A 203 -11.74 -24.60 6.40
CA PHE A 203 -11.56 -23.80 7.62
C PHE A 203 -11.14 -24.61 8.83
N GLN A 204 -11.32 -25.93 8.83
CA GLN A 204 -11.14 -26.80 10.01
C GLN A 204 -11.94 -26.35 11.27
N GLU A 205 -12.82 -25.35 11.14
CA GLU A 205 -13.63 -24.73 12.19
C GLU A 205 -14.99 -24.39 11.58
N ARG A 206 -16.08 -24.75 12.27
CA ARG A 206 -17.45 -24.46 11.83
C ARG A 206 -17.93 -23.05 12.15
N ASN A 207 -17.31 -22.40 13.13
CA ASN A 207 -17.77 -21.12 13.65
C ASN A 207 -16.67 -20.08 13.48
N VAL A 208 -17.02 -18.94 12.89
CA VAL A 208 -16.13 -17.79 12.71
C VAL A 208 -16.78 -16.53 13.25
N SER A 209 -16.01 -15.62 13.82
CA SER A 209 -16.52 -14.33 14.27
C SER A 209 -16.09 -13.25 13.29
N MET A 210 -17.04 -12.46 12.79
CA MET A 210 -16.80 -11.40 11.82
C MET A 210 -17.33 -10.07 12.35
N TYR A 211 -16.62 -8.97 12.08
CA TYR A 211 -17.11 -7.65 12.44
C TYR A 211 -18.40 -7.37 11.66
N HIS A 212 -19.43 -6.91 12.37
CA HIS A 212 -20.72 -6.60 11.79
C HIS A 212 -21.19 -5.23 12.29
N ASN A 213 -21.61 -4.39 11.35
CA ASN A 213 -22.22 -3.10 11.65
C ASN A 213 -23.26 -2.75 10.56
N GLY A 214 -24.52 -3.13 10.79
CA GLY A 214 -25.66 -2.75 9.93
C GLY A 214 -25.89 -3.60 8.67
N GLY A 215 -25.15 -4.68 8.47
CA GLY A 215 -25.27 -5.47 7.23
C GLY A 215 -26.47 -6.44 7.20
N PRO A 216 -26.75 -7.05 6.03
CA PRO A 216 -27.94 -7.87 5.84
C PRO A 216 -27.82 -9.31 6.34
N TYR A 217 -28.97 -9.96 6.44
CA TYR A 217 -29.16 -11.37 6.12
C TYR A 217 -30.01 -11.51 4.84
N PHE A 218 -29.98 -12.68 4.20
CA PHE A 218 -30.61 -12.88 2.90
C PHE A 218 -31.88 -13.73 2.99
N VAL A 219 -33.00 -13.14 2.53
CA VAL A 219 -34.33 -13.76 2.56
C VAL A 219 -34.77 -14.10 1.15
N SER A 220 -35.17 -15.36 0.95
CA SER A 220 -35.69 -15.81 -0.34
C SER A 220 -37.13 -15.35 -0.54
N LEU A 221 -37.45 -14.99 -1.79
CA LEU A 221 -38.82 -14.68 -2.22
C LEU A 221 -39.54 -15.91 -2.80
N MET A 222 -38.91 -17.08 -2.82
CA MET A 222 -39.51 -18.31 -3.36
C MET A 222 -40.65 -18.80 -2.42
N PRO A 223 -41.81 -19.22 -2.97
CA PRO A 223 -42.97 -19.62 -2.16
C PRO A 223 -42.72 -20.79 -1.19
N ASP A 224 -41.77 -21.66 -1.53
CA ASP A 224 -41.39 -22.83 -0.74
C ASP A 224 -40.23 -22.56 0.24
N GLY A 225 -39.75 -21.31 0.30
CA GLY A 225 -38.60 -20.91 1.12
C GLY A 225 -37.24 -21.39 0.59
N SER A 226 -37.19 -22.06 -0.56
CA SER A 226 -35.93 -22.47 -1.19
C SER A 226 -35.13 -21.25 -1.65
N GLN A 227 -33.80 -21.37 -1.76
CA GLN A 227 -33.00 -20.28 -2.30
C GLN A 227 -33.23 -20.14 -3.82
N PRO A 228 -33.18 -18.91 -4.38
CA PRO A 228 -33.27 -18.72 -5.82
C PRO A 228 -32.25 -19.57 -6.58
N GLU A 229 -32.61 -20.03 -7.78
CA GLU A 229 -31.74 -20.83 -8.63
C GLU A 229 -30.33 -20.21 -8.75
N GLY A 230 -29.29 -21.04 -8.63
CA GLY A 230 -27.90 -20.60 -8.67
C GLY A 230 -27.39 -19.95 -7.38
N THR A 231 -28.21 -19.87 -6.31
CA THR A 231 -27.78 -19.34 -5.01
C THR A 231 -27.43 -20.46 -4.02
N LYS A 232 -26.25 -20.36 -3.39
CA LYS A 232 -25.80 -21.23 -2.30
C LYS A 232 -25.50 -20.42 -1.05
N VAL A 233 -26.00 -20.87 0.09
CA VAL A 233 -25.65 -20.27 1.40
C VAL A 233 -24.28 -20.79 1.84
N LEU A 234 -23.39 -19.88 2.21
CA LEU A 234 -22.03 -20.18 2.66
C LEU A 234 -21.88 -20.05 4.17
N ALA A 235 -22.68 -19.19 4.82
CA ALA A 235 -22.68 -19.04 6.26
C ALA A 235 -24.04 -18.56 6.78
N TYR A 236 -24.34 -18.89 8.03
CA TYR A 236 -25.52 -18.44 8.76
C TYR A 236 -25.10 -17.66 10.00
N TYR A 237 -25.87 -16.65 10.41
CA TYR A 237 -25.71 -16.07 11.75
C TYR A 237 -26.10 -17.11 12.80
N ALA A 238 -25.24 -17.30 13.81
CA ALA A 238 -25.41 -18.32 14.84
C ALA A 238 -26.43 -17.92 15.93
N ASP A 239 -26.75 -16.62 16.04
CA ASP A 239 -27.62 -16.06 17.09
C ASP A 239 -28.92 -15.48 16.50
N PRO A 240 -29.89 -16.32 16.08
CA PRO A 240 -31.11 -15.85 15.41
C PRO A 240 -32.05 -15.04 16.31
N ASP A 241 -31.94 -15.18 17.63
CA ASP A 241 -32.75 -14.43 18.60
C ASP A 241 -32.32 -12.96 18.73
N SER A 242 -31.17 -12.59 18.15
CA SER A 242 -30.65 -11.22 18.19
C SER A 242 -31.10 -10.37 16.99
N VAL A 243 -32.02 -10.89 16.16
CA VAL A 243 -32.48 -10.18 14.96
C VAL A 243 -33.32 -8.95 15.32
N PHE A 244 -33.01 -7.82 14.71
CA PHE A 244 -33.88 -6.65 14.75
C PHE A 244 -35.18 -6.97 13.96
N GLN A 245 -36.28 -7.15 14.69
CA GLN A 245 -37.61 -7.52 14.17
C GLN A 245 -37.66 -8.92 13.49
N PRO A 246 -37.57 -10.01 14.27
CA PRO A 246 -37.63 -11.36 13.70
C PRO A 246 -39.02 -11.62 13.11
N THR A 247 -39.09 -12.18 11.89
CA THR A 247 -40.36 -12.69 11.37
C THR A 247 -40.59 -14.13 11.85
N PRO A 248 -41.83 -14.55 12.19
CA PRO A 248 -42.11 -15.85 12.82
C PRO A 248 -41.69 -17.11 12.04
N HIS A 249 -41.28 -16.96 10.78
CA HIS A 249 -40.99 -18.05 9.85
C HIS A 249 -39.49 -18.19 9.49
N GLU A 250 -38.63 -17.28 9.95
CA GLU A 250 -37.20 -17.25 9.60
C GLU A 250 -36.36 -18.00 10.65
N LYS A 251 -36.27 -19.33 10.50
CA LYS A 251 -35.50 -20.20 11.43
C LYS A 251 -33.98 -20.19 11.21
N GLN A 252 -33.52 -19.70 10.06
CA GLN A 252 -32.11 -19.62 9.70
C GLN A 252 -31.85 -18.29 9.00
N LEU A 253 -30.70 -17.67 9.28
CA LEU A 253 -30.35 -16.34 8.78
C LEU A 253 -29.11 -16.43 7.90
N PRO A 254 -29.26 -16.61 6.58
CA PRO A 254 -28.13 -16.62 5.66
C PRO A 254 -27.32 -15.32 5.79
N ALA A 255 -26.09 -15.43 6.25
CA ALA A 255 -25.17 -14.32 6.47
C ALA A 255 -24.26 -14.06 5.27
N ILE A 256 -23.91 -15.12 4.53
CA ILE A 256 -23.10 -15.05 3.33
C ILE A 256 -23.70 -15.97 2.28
N ILE A 257 -23.93 -15.46 1.09
CA ILE A 257 -24.43 -16.23 -0.06
C ILE A 257 -23.51 -16.07 -1.27
N SER A 258 -23.50 -17.11 -2.12
CA SER A 258 -22.90 -17.06 -3.44
C SER A 258 -24.00 -17.24 -4.49
N CYS A 259 -24.03 -16.36 -5.49
CA CYS A 259 -24.97 -16.37 -6.60
C CYS A 259 -24.20 -16.61 -7.90
N GLN A 260 -24.62 -17.61 -8.68
CA GLN A 260 -24.17 -17.80 -10.06
C GLN A 260 -24.89 -16.78 -10.97
N VAL A 261 -24.13 -15.99 -11.73
CA VAL A 261 -24.67 -14.92 -12.58
C VAL A 261 -24.05 -15.03 -13.96
N GLY A 262 -24.82 -15.54 -14.93
CA GLY A 262 -24.28 -15.91 -16.23
C GLY A 262 -23.09 -16.88 -16.07
N ARG A 263 -21.94 -16.54 -16.67
CA ARG A 263 -20.68 -17.29 -16.49
C ARG A 263 -19.90 -16.91 -15.23
N GLY A 264 -20.19 -15.76 -14.63
CA GLY A 264 -19.48 -15.27 -13.45
C GLY A 264 -20.17 -15.59 -12.13
N LYS A 265 -19.67 -14.99 -11.06
CA LYS A 265 -20.11 -15.29 -9.69
C LYS A 265 -20.12 -14.05 -8.82
N ALA A 266 -21.16 -13.89 -8.02
CA ALA A 266 -21.27 -12.86 -6.99
C ALA A 266 -21.26 -13.50 -5.59
N ILE A 267 -20.52 -12.90 -4.66
CA ILE A 267 -20.58 -13.25 -3.23
C ILE A 267 -21.09 -12.02 -2.48
N LEU A 268 -22.13 -12.21 -1.69
CA LEU A 268 -22.74 -11.16 -0.89
C LEU A 268 -22.57 -11.51 0.59
N SER A 269 -21.96 -10.61 1.35
CA SER A 269 -21.66 -10.79 2.78
C SER A 269 -22.35 -9.75 3.63
N GLY A 270 -23.10 -10.22 4.62
CA GLY A 270 -23.72 -9.42 5.65
C GLY A 270 -22.77 -8.83 6.67
N SER A 271 -21.58 -9.41 6.83
CA SER A 271 -20.57 -8.97 7.79
C SER A 271 -19.26 -8.60 7.08
N GLU A 272 -18.45 -7.71 7.66
CA GLU A 272 -17.15 -7.36 7.09
C GLU A 272 -16.17 -8.53 7.22
N LEU A 273 -15.33 -8.67 6.19
CA LEU A 273 -14.19 -9.59 6.17
C LEU A 273 -13.08 -9.01 7.05
N ALA A 274 -13.12 -9.27 8.36
CA ALA A 274 -12.18 -8.69 9.32
C ALA A 274 -11.23 -9.70 9.96
N LEU A 275 -10.10 -9.13 10.39
CA LEU A 275 -9.00 -9.71 11.14
C LEU A 275 -9.46 -10.54 12.36
N LYS A 276 -8.62 -11.51 12.73
CA LYS A 276 -8.84 -12.43 13.84
C LYS A 276 -9.01 -11.66 15.17
N LEU A 277 -10.18 -11.77 15.81
CA LEU A 277 -10.45 -11.30 17.18
C LEU A 277 -9.67 -12.08 18.27
N ASN A 278 -8.98 -13.18 17.93
CA ASN A 278 -8.28 -14.02 18.90
C ASN A 278 -6.82 -13.58 19.18
N GLN A 279 -6.45 -12.34 18.89
CA GLN A 279 -5.24 -11.69 19.43
C GLN A 279 -5.58 -10.58 20.43
N VAL A 280 -6.84 -10.50 20.86
CA VAL A 280 -7.37 -9.51 21.79
C VAL A 280 -7.39 -10.11 23.20
N GLU A 281 -6.21 -10.25 23.83
CA GLU A 281 -6.15 -10.45 25.29
C GLU A 281 -6.14 -9.11 26.06
N ASN A 282 -6.15 -7.97 25.37
CA ASN A 282 -6.37 -6.66 25.97
C ASN A 282 -7.33 -5.83 25.11
N ALA A 283 -8.64 -5.99 25.35
CA ALA A 283 -9.70 -5.24 24.66
C ALA A 283 -9.54 -3.71 24.77
N SER A 284 -8.92 -3.22 25.85
CA SER A 284 -8.67 -1.79 26.08
C SER A 284 -7.63 -1.17 25.13
N GLN A 285 -6.64 -1.93 24.65
CA GLN A 285 -5.62 -1.42 23.70
C GLN A 285 -6.11 -1.47 22.25
N VAL A 286 -6.99 -2.42 21.94
CA VAL A 286 -7.54 -2.62 20.59
C VAL A 286 -8.71 -1.67 20.31
N GLU A 287 -9.49 -1.31 21.34
CA GLU A 287 -10.46 -0.21 21.26
C GLU A 287 -9.79 1.11 20.86
N GLU A 288 -8.62 1.44 21.42
CA GLU A 288 -7.83 2.64 21.05
C GLU A 288 -7.34 2.58 19.59
N GLU A 289 -6.82 1.45 19.11
CA GLU A 289 -6.32 1.32 17.73
C GLU A 289 -7.42 1.32 16.66
N LEU A 290 -8.62 0.81 16.98
CA LEU A 290 -9.77 0.79 16.07
C LEU A 290 -10.52 2.13 16.02
N THR A 291 -10.49 2.93 17.10
CA THR A 291 -11.09 4.28 17.11
C THR A 291 -10.14 5.38 16.64
N PHE A 292 -8.82 5.24 16.80
CA PHE A 292 -7.85 6.31 16.48
C PHE A 292 -6.79 5.94 15.43
N GLY A 293 -6.85 4.73 14.86
CA GLY A 293 -5.78 4.18 14.01
C GLY A 293 -4.62 3.62 14.86
N PRO A 294 -3.63 2.94 14.26
CA PRO A 294 -2.54 2.35 15.01
C PRO A 294 -1.78 3.44 15.76
N LYS A 295 -1.44 3.17 17.02
CA LYS A 295 -0.79 4.16 17.89
C LYS A 295 0.54 4.59 17.27
N LEU A 296 0.69 5.91 17.10
CA LEU A 296 1.94 6.48 16.62
C LEU A 296 3.05 6.17 17.63
N SER A 297 4.16 5.66 17.14
CA SER A 297 5.29 5.26 17.95
C SER A 297 6.07 6.48 18.42
N GLU A 298 6.83 6.29 19.49
CA GLU A 298 7.90 7.20 19.83
C GLU A 298 8.90 7.28 18.67
N LEU A 299 9.44 8.48 18.46
CA LEU A 299 10.46 8.76 17.48
C LEU A 299 11.83 8.78 18.17
N HIS A 300 12.80 8.11 17.57
CA HIS A 300 14.14 7.95 18.10
C HIS A 300 15.12 8.74 17.25
N LEU A 301 15.60 9.88 17.76
CA LEU A 301 16.63 10.70 17.13
C LEU A 301 18.01 10.22 17.56
N CYS A 302 18.76 9.68 16.60
CA CYS A 302 20.03 9.01 16.82
C CYS A 302 21.16 9.66 16.01
N PHE A 303 22.38 9.51 16.52
CA PHE A 303 23.59 10.06 15.93
C PHE A 303 24.63 8.96 15.70
N GLY A 304 25.29 9.01 14.55
CA GLY A 304 26.27 8.00 14.15
C GLY A 304 27.60 8.15 14.89
N PRO A 305 28.40 7.07 14.97
CA PRO A 305 29.69 7.11 15.66
C PRO A 305 30.86 7.61 14.79
N ASN A 306 30.62 8.14 13.57
CA ASN A 306 31.71 8.50 12.65
C ASN A 306 32.49 9.75 13.12
N LYS A 307 33.82 9.69 12.97
CA LYS A 307 34.90 10.59 13.46
C LYS A 307 34.51 11.61 14.56
N PRO A 308 35.10 11.50 15.77
CA PRO A 308 34.56 12.06 17.02
C PRO A 308 34.11 13.52 17.00
N ARG A 309 34.84 14.44 16.35
CA ARG A 309 34.56 15.88 16.49
C ARG A 309 33.29 16.34 15.78
N LYS A 310 33.13 16.07 14.48
CA LYS A 310 31.99 16.61 13.72
C LYS A 310 30.64 16.02 14.12
N THR A 311 30.58 14.74 14.49
CA THR A 311 29.30 14.14 14.90
C THR A 311 28.92 14.53 16.33
N GLN A 312 29.90 14.75 17.21
CA GLN A 312 29.64 15.37 18.52
C GLN A 312 29.22 16.84 18.39
N ASP A 313 29.80 17.59 17.44
CA ASP A 313 29.38 18.95 17.13
C ASP A 313 27.96 18.97 16.55
N ALA A 314 27.63 18.01 15.68
CA ALA A 314 26.28 17.85 15.12
C ALA A 314 25.25 17.45 16.18
N GLU A 315 25.56 16.46 17.05
CA GLU A 315 24.73 16.14 18.23
C GLU A 315 24.52 17.40 19.05
N SER A 316 25.60 18.10 19.43
CA SER A 316 25.53 19.29 20.28
C SER A 316 24.68 20.38 19.63
N THR A 317 24.85 20.61 18.33
CA THR A 317 24.10 21.62 17.57
C THR A 317 22.62 21.26 17.49
N ILE A 318 22.29 20.01 17.16
CA ILE A 318 20.91 19.56 16.95
C ILE A 318 20.19 19.38 18.28
N ALA A 319 20.85 18.80 19.27
CA ALA A 319 20.33 18.72 20.64
C ALA A 319 20.13 20.13 21.19
N HIS A 320 21.06 21.07 20.97
CA HIS A 320 20.85 22.46 21.37
C HIS A 320 19.69 23.11 20.60
N ALA A 321 19.56 22.88 19.30
CA ALA A 321 18.51 23.45 18.46
C ALA A 321 17.12 22.90 18.83
N LEU A 322 17.01 21.61 19.14
CA LEU A 322 15.75 20.94 19.48
C LEU A 322 15.41 21.06 20.96
N LEU A 323 16.39 21.06 21.87
CA LEU A 323 16.17 21.13 23.33
C LEU A 323 16.52 22.49 23.96
N GLY A 324 16.98 23.49 23.20
CA GLY A 324 17.26 24.84 23.73
C GLY A 324 18.46 24.94 24.68
N GLY A 325 19.44 24.04 24.55
CA GLY A 325 20.76 24.11 25.20
C GLY A 325 20.84 23.77 26.69
N LYS A 326 19.86 24.22 27.52
CA LYS A 326 19.80 23.94 28.97
C LYS A 326 18.67 23.00 29.38
N TYR A 327 17.70 22.74 28.50
CA TYR A 327 16.54 21.93 28.84
C TYR A 327 16.77 20.47 28.48
N SER A 328 16.29 19.57 29.34
CA SER A 328 16.23 18.14 29.08
C SER A 328 14.94 17.73 28.35
N VAL A 329 13.95 18.64 28.29
CA VAL A 329 12.63 18.46 27.67
C VAL A 329 12.21 19.78 27.00
N ARG A 330 11.61 19.73 25.81
CA ARG A 330 11.03 20.88 25.11
C ARG A 330 9.82 20.44 24.27
N VAL A 331 8.80 21.29 24.20
CA VAL A 331 7.68 21.13 23.27
C VAL A 331 7.84 22.10 22.10
N ILE A 332 7.72 21.61 20.87
CA ILE A 332 7.65 22.42 19.66
C ILE A 332 6.27 22.22 19.04
N GLU A 333 5.45 23.25 19.08
CA GLU A 333 4.19 23.29 18.33
C GLU A 333 4.44 23.87 16.93
N ASP A 334 4.01 23.16 15.89
CA ASP A 334 4.18 23.53 14.49
C ASP A 334 2.83 23.41 13.75
N ASP A 335 2.79 23.55 12.42
CA ASP A 335 1.52 23.69 11.68
C ASP A 335 0.58 22.48 11.84
N ILE A 336 1.12 21.26 11.72
CA ILE A 336 0.31 20.02 11.76
C ILE A 336 0.65 19.11 12.94
N ASN A 337 1.81 19.31 13.59
CA ASN A 337 2.29 18.45 14.66
C ASN A 337 2.69 19.23 15.92
N VAL A 338 2.65 18.52 17.05
CA VAL A 338 3.26 18.94 18.32
C VAL A 338 4.34 17.94 18.69
N PHE A 339 5.59 18.39 18.78
CA PHE A 339 6.74 17.54 19.08
C PHE A 339 7.14 17.69 20.54
N ASN A 340 7.01 16.61 21.30
CA ASN A 340 7.42 16.49 22.69
C ASN A 340 8.81 15.87 22.73
N ILE A 341 9.84 16.71 22.82
CA ILE A 341 11.24 16.31 22.65
C ILE A 341 11.89 16.20 24.02
N HIS A 342 12.58 15.08 24.28
CA HIS A 342 13.33 14.90 25.52
C HIS A 342 14.63 14.14 25.28
N ARG A 343 15.61 14.30 26.17
CA ARG A 343 16.86 13.53 26.12
C ARG A 343 16.69 12.17 26.80
N ARG A 344 17.30 11.11 26.26
CA ARG A 344 17.30 9.78 26.88
C ARG A 344 17.78 9.86 28.34
N GLY A 345 17.08 9.15 29.23
CA GLY A 345 17.34 9.16 30.66
C GLY A 345 16.66 10.29 31.45
N PHE A 346 16.09 11.29 30.76
CA PHE A 346 15.19 12.26 31.35
C PHE A 346 13.77 11.87 30.97
N ALA A 347 12.98 11.43 31.94
CA ALA A 347 11.56 11.23 31.69
C ALA A 347 10.97 12.61 31.34
N ALA A 348 10.28 12.72 30.20
CA ALA A 348 9.18 13.67 30.14
C ALA A 348 8.28 13.32 31.32
N GLU A 349 8.10 14.23 32.28
CA GLU A 349 7.06 14.03 33.28
C GLU A 349 5.80 13.71 32.49
N LYS A 350 5.24 12.51 32.66
CA LYS A 350 3.91 12.16 32.15
C LYS A 350 2.83 12.96 32.91
N GLY A 351 3.14 14.16 33.36
CA GLY A 351 2.20 15.14 33.87
C GLY A 351 1.55 15.79 32.66
N GLU A 352 0.27 15.49 32.48
CA GLU A 352 -0.67 16.20 31.62
C GLU A 352 -0.03 16.77 30.35
N ALA A 353 0.09 15.90 29.33
CA ALA A 353 0.24 16.39 27.97
C ALA A 353 -0.80 17.50 27.79
N GLU A 354 -0.36 18.75 27.60
CA GLU A 354 -1.27 19.80 27.17
C GLU A 354 -1.87 19.29 25.86
N VAL A 355 -3.13 18.86 25.92
CA VAL A 355 -3.91 18.51 24.75
C VAL A 355 -3.82 19.73 23.85
N PRO A 356 -3.19 19.64 22.67
CA PRO A 356 -2.95 20.81 21.85
C PRO A 356 -4.27 21.53 21.61
N LYS A 357 -4.27 22.87 21.67
CA LYS A 357 -5.43 23.65 21.22
C LYS A 357 -5.58 23.46 19.70
N GLY A 358 -6.38 22.48 19.28
CA GLY A 358 -6.73 22.24 17.86
C GLY A 358 -6.43 20.82 17.35
N HIS A 359 -6.60 20.61 16.03
CA HIS A 359 -6.53 19.31 15.34
C HIS A 359 -5.07 18.80 15.06
N LYS A 360 -4.07 19.21 15.85
CA LYS A 360 -2.64 18.88 15.61
C LYS A 360 -2.26 17.52 16.20
N ILE A 361 -1.40 16.77 15.50
CA ILE A 361 -1.04 15.40 15.88
C ILE A 361 0.23 15.39 16.76
N PRO A 362 0.20 14.82 17.98
CA PRO A 362 1.36 14.79 18.85
C PRO A 362 2.36 13.68 18.45
N PHE A 363 3.66 13.99 18.54
CA PHE A 363 4.76 13.03 18.48
C PHE A 363 5.67 13.19 19.71
N PHE A 364 6.22 12.07 20.18
CA PHE A 364 7.24 12.06 21.23
C PHE A 364 8.59 11.74 20.58
N ILE A 365 9.61 12.53 20.88
CA ILE A 365 10.96 12.38 20.34
C ILE A 365 11.92 12.14 21.51
N THR A 366 12.52 10.95 21.57
CA THR A 366 13.69 10.68 22.40
C THR A 366 14.96 11.04 21.61
N VAL A 367 15.78 11.92 22.17
CA VAL A 367 17.10 12.29 21.66
C VAL A 367 18.16 11.46 22.37
N TYR A 368 18.86 10.63 21.62
CA TYR A 368 19.97 9.80 22.09
C TYR A 368 21.30 10.56 22.01
N SER A 369 22.27 10.20 22.84
CA SER A 369 23.64 10.70 22.68
C SER A 369 24.42 9.85 21.69
N VAL A 370 25.51 10.39 21.14
CA VAL A 370 26.37 9.64 20.22
C VAL A 370 26.84 8.33 20.87
N GLY A 371 26.59 7.21 20.19
CA GLY A 371 26.92 5.87 20.67
C GLY A 371 25.88 5.23 21.59
N ASP A 372 24.81 5.96 21.92
CA ASP A 372 23.61 5.42 22.56
C ASP A 372 22.48 5.26 21.54
N TYR A 373 21.71 4.18 21.67
CA TYR A 373 20.71 3.77 20.67
C TYR A 373 19.49 3.14 21.35
N PRO A 374 18.31 3.21 20.70
CA PRO A 374 17.14 2.51 21.21
C PRO A 374 17.38 1.01 21.30
N LEU A 375 16.72 0.36 22.27
CA LEU A 375 16.75 -1.08 22.41
C LEU A 375 16.09 -1.76 21.21
N PRO A 376 16.49 -2.98 20.82
CA PRO A 376 15.85 -3.70 19.71
C PRO A 376 14.34 -3.88 19.86
N ALA A 377 13.81 -3.89 21.09
CA ALA A 377 12.37 -3.95 21.35
C ALA A 377 11.64 -2.62 21.04
N GLU A 378 12.34 -1.49 21.07
CA GLU A 378 11.83 -0.16 20.71
C GLU A 378 11.86 0.05 19.18
N THR A 379 12.76 -0.64 18.47
CA THR A 379 12.90 -0.56 17.00
C THR A 379 12.94 -1.96 16.34
N PRO A 380 11.89 -2.78 16.48
CA PRO A 380 11.91 -4.19 16.09
C PRO A 380 12.14 -4.43 14.58
N HIS A 381 11.83 -3.46 13.73
CA HIS A 381 11.94 -3.59 12.28
C HIS A 381 13.07 -2.74 11.65
N PHE A 382 13.90 -2.09 12.46
CA PHE A 382 15.09 -1.38 11.99
C PHE A 382 16.16 -1.31 13.09
N ASN A 383 17.32 -1.93 12.86
CA ASN A 383 18.41 -1.98 13.81
C ASN A 383 19.36 -0.78 13.63
N VAL A 384 19.15 0.26 14.45
CA VAL A 384 19.93 1.52 14.38
C VAL A 384 21.44 1.32 14.55
N PRO A 385 21.95 0.54 15.55
CA PRO A 385 23.38 0.26 15.65
C PRO A 385 23.96 -0.37 14.37
N ARG A 386 23.25 -1.36 13.81
CA ARG A 386 23.67 -2.08 12.60
C ARG A 386 23.67 -1.18 11.36
N TYR A 387 22.72 -0.25 11.26
CA TYR A 387 22.74 0.80 10.24
C TYR A 387 24.03 1.62 10.30
N TYR A 388 24.47 2.04 11.47
CA TYR A 388 25.70 2.81 11.58
C TYR A 388 26.97 2.01 11.27
N ASP A 389 26.98 0.70 11.57
CA ASP A 389 28.03 -0.20 11.11
C ASP A 389 28.10 -0.26 9.59
N PHE A 390 26.94 -0.42 8.92
CA PHE A 390 26.89 -0.41 7.46
C PHE A 390 27.25 0.94 6.86
N LEU A 391 26.84 2.05 7.48
CA LEU A 391 27.20 3.40 7.04
C LEU A 391 28.72 3.61 7.05
N ARG A 392 29.39 3.14 8.10
CA ARG A 392 30.86 3.17 8.19
C ARG A 392 31.51 2.34 7.09
N VAL A 393 30.99 1.14 6.81
CA VAL A 393 31.51 0.26 5.74
C VAL A 393 31.31 0.90 4.37
N ALA A 394 30.10 1.40 4.07
CA ALA A 394 29.78 2.01 2.79
C ALA A 394 30.68 3.21 2.48
N ARG A 395 30.94 4.08 3.47
CA ARG A 395 31.85 5.23 3.32
C ARG A 395 33.32 4.81 3.15
N ALA A 396 33.77 3.77 3.86
CA ALA A 396 35.12 3.25 3.70
C ALA A 396 35.36 2.61 2.32
N ASP A 397 34.33 1.96 1.76
CA ASP A 397 34.40 1.39 0.40
C ASP A 397 34.55 2.48 -0.67
N THR A 398 34.00 3.68 -0.43
CA THR A 398 34.09 4.82 -1.36
C THR A 398 35.42 5.55 -1.26
N ASP A 399 35.99 5.68 -0.06
CA ASP A 399 37.31 6.31 0.15
C ASP A 399 38.44 5.56 -0.61
N ARG A 400 38.28 4.25 -0.82
CA ARG A 400 39.21 3.44 -1.63
C ARG A 400 39.09 3.67 -3.14
N ARG A 401 37.95 4.21 -3.61
CA ARG A 401 37.65 4.44 -5.03
C ARG A 401 37.88 5.89 -5.45
N SER A 402 37.79 6.82 -4.51
CA SER A 402 37.91 8.25 -4.77
C SER A 402 38.91 8.89 -3.79
N ALA A 403 40.16 9.05 -4.21
CA ALA A 403 41.21 9.75 -3.45
C ALA A 403 40.95 11.27 -3.29
N ALA A 404 39.77 11.78 -3.68
CA ALA A 404 39.51 13.19 -3.96
C ALA A 404 38.40 13.83 -3.09
N LEU A 405 37.79 13.11 -2.15
CA LEU A 405 36.80 13.72 -1.25
C LEU A 405 37.49 14.48 -0.12
N GLU A 406 37.84 15.75 -0.40
CA GLU A 406 38.29 16.71 0.62
C GLU A 406 37.19 16.99 1.68
N ASN A 407 35.93 16.70 1.37
CA ASN A 407 34.77 16.84 2.26
C ASN A 407 34.30 15.50 2.84
N GLU A 408 34.22 15.41 4.16
CA GLU A 408 33.70 14.23 4.86
C GLU A 408 32.19 14.05 4.63
N LEU A 409 31.80 12.85 4.21
CA LEU A 409 30.40 12.45 3.99
C LEU A 409 29.56 12.56 5.27
N SER A 410 28.37 13.14 5.15
CA SER A 410 27.52 13.59 6.25
C SER A 410 26.09 13.03 6.19
N PHE A 411 25.58 12.62 5.03
CA PHE A 411 24.20 12.14 4.87
C PHE A 411 23.95 10.87 5.67
N GLY A 412 22.83 10.83 6.39
CA GLY A 412 22.50 9.71 7.28
C GLY A 412 23.28 9.65 8.59
N SER A 413 24.19 10.61 8.86
CA SER A 413 24.89 10.65 10.16
C SER A 413 23.93 10.98 11.31
N THR A 414 22.85 11.70 11.01
CA THR A 414 21.73 11.93 11.92
C THR A 414 20.50 11.28 11.34
N ILE A 415 19.94 10.30 12.07
CA ILE A 415 18.69 9.65 11.67
C ILE A 415 17.64 9.85 12.74
N MET A 416 16.39 10.04 12.31
CA MET A 416 15.23 9.83 13.16
C MET A 416 14.51 8.59 12.67
N TYR A 417 14.13 7.72 13.59
CA TYR A 417 13.39 6.51 13.28
C TYR A 417 12.06 6.49 14.02
N GLY A 418 10.99 6.05 13.35
CA GLY A 418 9.71 5.74 14.00
C GLY A 418 9.15 4.41 13.48
N GLU A 419 8.72 3.55 14.39
CA GLU A 419 8.15 2.24 14.04
C GLU A 419 6.83 2.39 13.25
N VAL A 420 5.87 3.15 13.79
CA VAL A 420 4.63 3.56 13.11
C VAL A 420 4.45 5.07 13.20
N LEU A 421 4.32 5.75 12.06
CA LEU A 421 4.07 7.20 12.01
C LEU A 421 3.11 7.59 10.89
N THR A 422 2.73 8.88 10.80
CA THR A 422 1.85 9.38 9.72
C THR A 422 2.54 9.34 8.36
N SER A 423 3.55 10.19 8.14
CA SER A 423 4.41 10.14 6.97
C SER A 423 5.72 10.90 7.21
N THR A 424 6.85 10.28 6.88
CA THR A 424 8.20 10.87 7.03
C THR A 424 8.30 12.17 6.23
N GLN A 425 7.80 12.16 4.99
CA GLN A 425 7.78 13.33 4.12
C GLN A 425 6.87 14.43 4.69
N THR A 426 5.69 14.05 5.18
CA THR A 426 4.69 15.00 5.71
C THR A 426 5.16 15.71 6.97
N ILE A 427 5.87 14.97 7.82
CA ILE A 427 6.44 15.55 9.04
C ILE A 427 7.55 16.55 8.68
N LEU A 428 8.36 16.29 7.65
CA LEU A 428 9.43 17.19 7.23
C LEU A 428 8.94 18.42 6.44
N ASP A 429 7.94 18.28 5.55
CA ASP A 429 7.48 19.37 4.66
C ASP A 429 6.45 20.31 5.30
N LYS A 430 5.63 19.84 6.24
CA LYS A 430 4.54 20.61 6.88
C LYS A 430 4.87 21.11 8.28
N ASN A 431 6.08 20.89 8.77
CA ASN A 431 6.50 21.42 10.07
C ASN A 431 7.81 22.21 9.91
N LEU A 432 7.68 23.47 9.49
CA LEU A 432 8.84 24.30 9.12
C LEU A 432 9.69 24.70 10.33
N GLN A 433 9.06 24.91 11.51
CA GLN A 433 9.80 25.24 12.74
C GLN A 433 10.64 24.05 13.21
N PHE A 434 10.12 22.84 13.05
CA PHE A 434 10.86 21.61 13.33
C PHE A 434 11.94 21.35 12.26
N SER A 435 11.58 21.40 10.97
CA SER A 435 12.47 20.97 9.89
C SER A 435 13.63 21.93 9.59
N LYS A 436 13.49 23.23 9.93
CA LYS A 436 14.58 24.21 9.77
C LYS A 436 15.78 23.94 10.69
N GLU A 437 15.54 23.34 11.85
CA GLU A 437 16.57 23.03 12.87
C GLU A 437 17.37 21.76 12.53
N LEU A 438 16.90 20.98 11.55
CA LEU A 438 17.54 19.72 11.14
C LEU A 438 18.69 19.99 10.16
N PRO A 439 19.79 19.22 10.21
CA PRO A 439 20.94 19.43 9.32
C PRO A 439 20.62 19.04 7.87
N ASN A 440 21.49 19.45 6.94
CA ASN A 440 21.51 18.86 5.60
C ASN A 440 21.87 17.37 5.71
N GLY A 441 21.20 16.51 4.96
CA GLY A 441 21.41 15.06 5.01
C GLY A 441 20.75 14.35 6.20
N PHE A 442 19.98 15.07 7.04
CA PHE A 442 19.11 14.47 8.05
C PHE A 442 18.17 13.46 7.39
N THR A 443 18.09 12.24 7.93
CA THR A 443 17.25 11.17 7.37
C THR A 443 16.19 10.73 8.35
N PHE A 444 14.93 10.71 7.92
CA PHE A 444 13.81 10.18 8.67
C PHE A 444 13.38 8.83 8.07
N VAL A 445 13.46 7.76 8.86
CA VAL A 445 13.12 6.39 8.48
C VAL A 445 11.84 5.95 9.19
N ALA A 446 10.99 5.19 8.49
CA ALA A 446 9.81 4.55 9.09
C ALA A 446 9.67 3.10 8.66
N SER A 447 9.23 2.24 9.58
CA SER A 447 8.83 0.87 9.25
C SER A 447 7.41 0.81 8.70
N ARG A 448 6.53 1.71 9.15
CA ARG A 448 5.17 1.87 8.64
C ARG A 448 4.72 3.33 8.66
N GLN A 449 4.16 3.79 7.54
CA GLN A 449 3.47 5.08 7.43
C GLN A 449 1.96 4.86 7.25
N VAL A 450 1.14 5.42 8.13
CA VAL A 450 -0.34 5.28 8.12
C VAL A 450 -1.02 6.26 7.16
N ALA A 451 -0.31 7.34 6.82
CA ALA A 451 -0.76 8.40 5.92
C ALA A 451 0.37 8.73 4.93
N GLY A 452 1.09 7.71 4.46
CA GLY A 452 2.10 7.85 3.41
C GLY A 452 1.48 8.56 2.21
N ARG A 453 2.13 9.62 1.72
CA ARG A 453 1.65 10.39 0.57
C ARG A 453 2.48 10.11 -0.65
N GLY A 454 1.80 10.12 -1.79
CA GLY A 454 2.39 10.02 -3.11
C GLY A 454 2.36 11.33 -3.94
N ARG A 455 2.78 11.32 -5.21
CA ARG A 455 2.43 12.40 -6.19
C ARG A 455 0.95 12.51 -6.38
N GLY A 456 0.52 13.76 -6.60
CA GLY A 456 -0.85 14.11 -6.85
C GLY A 456 -1.70 13.73 -5.63
N ARG A 457 -2.77 12.97 -5.86
CA ARG A 457 -3.69 12.52 -4.81
C ARG A 457 -3.47 11.06 -4.38
N ASN A 458 -2.40 10.41 -4.83
CA ASN A 458 -2.19 8.98 -4.57
C ASN A 458 -1.69 8.77 -3.14
N ALA A 459 -2.22 7.74 -2.47
CA ALA A 459 -1.66 7.25 -1.21
C ALA A 459 -0.40 6.41 -1.45
N TRP A 460 0.55 6.44 -0.50
CA TRP A 460 1.75 5.61 -0.49
C TRP A 460 1.60 4.45 0.48
N ILE A 461 1.68 3.23 -0.03
CA ILE A 461 1.53 2.00 0.75
C ILE A 461 2.86 1.69 1.44
N SER A 462 2.77 1.45 2.74
CA SER A 462 3.92 1.31 3.64
C SER A 462 3.93 -0.05 4.31
N SER A 463 4.22 -1.08 3.52
CA SER A 463 4.28 -2.46 3.99
C SER A 463 5.55 -2.69 4.82
N LEU A 464 5.43 -3.54 5.84
CA LEU A 464 6.60 -4.05 6.57
C LEU A 464 7.58 -4.73 5.59
N GLY A 465 8.87 -4.45 5.77
CA GLY A 465 9.94 -4.94 4.89
C GLY A 465 10.26 -4.04 3.69
N CYS A 466 9.55 -2.93 3.49
CA CYS A 466 9.95 -1.87 2.57
C CYS A 466 10.89 -0.88 3.27
N LEU A 467 11.93 -0.42 2.57
CA LEU A 467 12.76 0.69 3.06
C LEU A 467 12.05 2.01 2.78
N GLN A 468 11.58 2.68 3.82
CA GLN A 468 10.85 3.94 3.70
C GLN A 468 11.59 5.04 4.43
N PHE A 469 11.99 6.07 3.69
CA PHE A 469 12.69 7.19 4.28
C PHE A 469 12.45 8.49 3.51
N SER A 470 12.76 9.59 4.17
CA SER A 470 12.85 10.92 3.58
C SER A 470 14.08 11.60 4.15
N PHE A 471 14.80 12.38 3.35
CA PHE A 471 15.93 13.14 3.85
C PHE A 471 15.81 14.61 3.49
N ARG A 472 16.44 15.45 4.31
CA ARG A 472 16.50 16.90 4.10
C ARG A 472 17.68 17.24 3.21
N LEU A 473 17.41 17.92 2.10
CA LEU A 473 18.43 18.43 1.18
C LEU A 473 18.37 19.95 1.11
N LEU A 474 19.49 20.61 1.43
CA LEU A 474 19.69 22.03 1.19
C LEU A 474 20.34 22.21 -0.18
N HIS A 475 19.49 22.42 -1.19
CA HIS A 475 19.92 22.67 -2.56
C HIS A 475 19.74 24.15 -2.91
N LYS A 476 20.80 24.78 -3.45
CA LYS A 476 20.83 26.22 -3.71
C LYS A 476 20.36 26.59 -5.12
N ASP A 477 20.53 25.69 -6.09
CA ASP A 477 20.21 25.95 -7.48
C ASP A 477 18.83 25.39 -7.85
N ALA A 478 17.84 26.25 -8.04
CA ALA A 478 16.49 25.81 -8.38
C ALA A 478 16.42 25.11 -9.76
N ALA A 479 17.34 25.40 -10.69
CA ALA A 479 17.32 24.83 -12.03
C ALA A 479 17.73 23.35 -12.05
N SER A 480 18.72 22.97 -11.23
CA SER A 480 19.20 21.57 -11.16
C SER A 480 18.46 20.68 -10.16
N VAL A 481 17.47 21.21 -9.42
CA VAL A 481 16.68 20.43 -8.45
C VAL A 481 16.00 19.22 -9.09
N ILE A 482 15.61 19.32 -10.36
CA ILE A 482 15.01 18.23 -11.15
C ILE A 482 15.92 17.01 -11.22
N PHE A 483 17.24 17.19 -11.20
CA PHE A 483 18.20 16.10 -11.30
C PHE A 483 18.33 15.31 -10.00
N VAL A 484 17.98 15.91 -8.85
CA VAL A 484 18.05 15.24 -7.54
C VAL A 484 17.26 13.93 -7.55
N GLN A 485 16.07 13.92 -8.18
CA GLN A 485 15.24 12.72 -8.28
C GLN A 485 15.91 11.60 -9.09
N TYR A 486 16.67 11.95 -10.14
CA TYR A 486 17.38 10.98 -10.96
C TYR A 486 18.61 10.45 -10.22
N LEU A 487 19.32 11.32 -9.49
CA LEU A 487 20.48 10.91 -8.67
C LEU A 487 20.08 9.94 -7.58
N ILE A 488 19.00 10.19 -6.84
CA ILE A 488 18.57 9.28 -5.78
C ILE A 488 18.03 7.95 -6.34
N ALA A 489 17.38 7.97 -7.52
CA ALA A 489 16.96 6.74 -8.19
C ALA A 489 18.16 5.90 -8.65
N LEU A 490 19.15 6.56 -9.26
CA LEU A 490 20.40 5.92 -9.67
C LEU A 490 21.18 5.39 -8.46
N ALA A 491 21.29 6.17 -7.39
CA ALA A 491 21.94 5.75 -6.14
C ALA A 491 21.26 4.53 -5.51
N ALA A 492 19.93 4.42 -5.60
CA ALA A 492 19.20 3.25 -5.14
C ALA A 492 19.53 1.98 -5.94
N VAL A 493 19.61 2.09 -7.27
CA VAL A 493 20.02 0.97 -8.14
C VAL A 493 21.47 0.56 -7.85
N ASP A 494 22.38 1.53 -7.79
CA ASP A 494 23.80 1.27 -7.58
C ASP A 494 24.08 0.77 -6.16
N ALA A 495 23.33 1.20 -5.15
CA ALA A 495 23.43 0.67 -3.79
C ALA A 495 23.16 -0.84 -3.76
N ILE A 496 22.08 -1.29 -4.41
CA ILE A 496 21.72 -2.71 -4.48
C ILE A 496 22.80 -3.48 -5.27
N LYS A 497 23.20 -2.97 -6.45
CA LYS A 497 24.20 -3.62 -7.30
C LYS A 497 25.62 -3.59 -6.73
N SER A 498 25.93 -2.69 -5.80
CA SER A 498 27.25 -2.59 -5.15
C SER A 498 27.55 -3.75 -4.21
N LYS A 499 26.53 -4.52 -3.82
CA LYS A 499 26.68 -5.65 -2.92
C LYS A 499 27.26 -6.85 -3.69
N PRO A 500 28.27 -7.55 -3.14
CA PRO A 500 28.86 -8.71 -3.79
C PRO A 500 27.81 -9.77 -4.15
N GLY A 501 27.76 -10.15 -5.43
CA GLY A 501 26.80 -11.11 -5.98
C GLY A 501 25.56 -10.49 -6.64
N TYR A 502 25.30 -9.19 -6.44
CA TYR A 502 24.09 -8.51 -6.92
C TYR A 502 24.34 -7.72 -8.21
N GLU A 503 25.58 -7.75 -8.74
CA GLU A 503 26.04 -6.92 -9.85
C GLU A 503 25.23 -7.16 -11.13
N LYS A 504 24.76 -8.40 -11.31
CA LYS A 504 24.00 -8.85 -12.48
C LYS A 504 22.48 -8.84 -12.27
N LEU A 505 21.99 -8.33 -11.13
CA LEU A 505 20.55 -8.22 -10.94
C LEU A 505 19.97 -7.27 -12.01
N PRO A 506 18.91 -7.69 -12.71
CA PRO A 506 18.35 -6.94 -13.82
C PRO A 506 17.42 -5.83 -13.29
N ILE A 507 18.00 -4.91 -12.52
CA ILE A 507 17.33 -3.75 -11.96
C ILE A 507 17.52 -2.57 -12.92
N HIS A 508 16.42 -1.89 -13.19
CA HIS A 508 16.29 -0.84 -14.17
C HIS A 508 15.54 0.38 -13.63
N LEU A 509 15.76 1.53 -14.26
CA LEU A 509 15.07 2.78 -14.02
C LEU A 509 13.96 2.97 -15.06
N LYS A 510 12.75 3.26 -14.60
CA LYS A 510 11.66 3.77 -15.42
C LYS A 510 11.48 5.25 -15.10
N TRP A 511 11.66 6.08 -16.12
CA TRP A 511 11.40 7.50 -16.01
C TRP A 511 9.95 7.77 -15.52
N PRO A 512 9.75 8.76 -14.62
CA PRO A 512 10.79 9.66 -14.10
C PRO A 512 11.53 9.20 -12.85
N ASN A 513 11.01 8.22 -12.11
CA ASN A 513 11.38 8.07 -10.70
C ASN A 513 11.15 6.64 -10.16
N ASP A 514 10.94 5.68 -11.04
CA ASP A 514 10.57 4.32 -10.67
C ASP A 514 11.74 3.35 -10.84
N ILE A 515 11.85 2.39 -9.93
CA ILE A 515 12.85 1.32 -9.99
C ILE A 515 12.12 0.02 -10.26
N TYR A 516 12.56 -0.71 -11.28
CA TYR A 516 11.99 -1.97 -11.73
C TYR A 516 13.03 -3.08 -11.68
N VAL A 517 12.57 -4.31 -11.59
CA VAL A 517 13.36 -5.51 -11.81
C VAL A 517 12.73 -6.32 -12.94
N GLN A 518 13.56 -6.92 -13.79
CA GLN A 518 13.12 -7.81 -14.86
C GLN A 518 13.24 -9.27 -14.39
N LEU A 519 12.15 -9.91 -14.00
CA LEU A 519 12.19 -11.29 -13.49
C LEU A 519 12.06 -12.35 -14.59
N SER A 520 11.47 -12.00 -15.73
CA SER A 520 11.31 -12.85 -16.91
C SER A 520 11.47 -12.01 -18.18
N PRO A 521 11.85 -12.55 -19.34
CA PRO A 521 11.95 -11.75 -20.57
C PRO A 521 10.63 -11.07 -20.94
N GLY A 522 10.70 -9.87 -21.54
CA GLY A 522 9.53 -9.12 -22.01
C GLY A 522 8.87 -8.22 -20.97
N GLN A 523 7.94 -7.37 -21.40
CA GLN A 523 7.29 -6.36 -20.54
C GLN A 523 6.53 -6.96 -19.34
N GLU A 524 5.99 -8.17 -19.50
CA GLU A 524 5.25 -8.89 -18.44
C GLU A 524 6.14 -9.32 -17.26
N GLY A 525 7.46 -9.40 -17.46
CA GLY A 525 8.41 -9.71 -16.40
C GLY A 525 8.91 -8.51 -15.60
N LEU A 526 8.52 -7.28 -15.98
CA LEU A 526 8.93 -6.06 -15.28
C LEU A 526 8.07 -5.84 -14.03
N GLN A 527 8.71 -5.84 -12.87
CA GLN A 527 8.07 -5.59 -11.58
C GLN A 527 8.70 -4.39 -10.89
N LYS A 528 7.88 -3.50 -10.34
CA LYS A 528 8.34 -2.23 -9.78
C LYS A 528 8.81 -2.37 -8.34
N ILE A 529 10.10 -2.43 -8.06
CA ILE A 529 10.62 -2.76 -6.71
C ILE A 529 10.89 -1.55 -5.80
N GLY A 530 10.76 -0.35 -6.36
CA GLY A 530 11.00 0.88 -5.63
C GLY A 530 10.47 2.08 -6.40
N GLY A 531 10.27 3.16 -5.67
CA GLY A 531 9.96 4.46 -6.24
C GLY A 531 10.64 5.50 -5.39
N VAL A 532 11.44 6.35 -6.03
CA VAL A 532 11.76 7.63 -5.42
C VAL A 532 10.46 8.39 -5.47
N LEU A 533 9.93 8.75 -4.30
CA LEU A 533 8.77 9.60 -4.26
C LEU A 533 9.19 10.91 -4.90
N VAL A 534 8.70 11.14 -6.11
CA VAL A 534 7.26 11.12 -6.32
C VAL A 534 6.71 9.82 -7.08
N ASN A 535 6.14 8.80 -6.38
CA ASN A 535 5.37 7.49 -6.66
C ASN A 535 5.86 6.34 -7.58
N SER A 536 5.83 5.02 -7.25
CA SER A 536 4.85 4.09 -6.56
C SER A 536 5.54 2.75 -6.08
N SER A 537 4.81 1.77 -5.47
CA SER A 537 5.31 0.45 -4.96
C SER A 537 5.20 -0.74 -5.93
N TYR A 538 5.94 -1.84 -5.73
CA TYR A 538 5.53 -3.18 -5.27
C TYR A 538 6.74 -4.14 -5.09
N GLN A 539 6.81 -4.81 -3.92
CA GLN A 539 7.80 -5.80 -3.49
C GLN A 539 8.99 -5.23 -2.70
N SER A 540 9.24 -5.86 -1.55
CA SER A 540 10.50 -5.70 -0.84
C SER A 540 11.65 -6.19 -1.74
N VAL A 541 12.79 -5.51 -1.69
CA VAL A 541 14.01 -5.97 -2.39
C VAL A 541 14.33 -7.42 -2.03
N ASN A 542 14.02 -7.88 -0.81
CA ASN A 542 14.20 -9.27 -0.39
C ASN A 542 13.28 -10.27 -1.09
N GLN A 543 12.03 -9.90 -1.33
CA GLN A 543 11.10 -10.75 -2.10
C GLN A 543 11.59 -10.93 -3.54
N VAL A 544 12.13 -9.86 -4.13
CA VAL A 544 12.71 -9.87 -5.47
C VAL A 544 13.92 -10.80 -5.54
N ILE A 545 14.79 -10.73 -4.53
CA ILE A 545 15.95 -11.61 -4.42
C ILE A 545 15.52 -13.07 -4.29
N GLN A 546 14.53 -13.37 -3.45
CA GLN A 546 13.98 -14.72 -3.31
C GLN A 546 13.45 -15.26 -4.64
N ILE A 547 12.71 -14.44 -5.40
CA ILE A 547 12.20 -14.83 -6.72
C ILE A 547 13.35 -15.03 -7.72
N ASN A 548 14.34 -14.12 -7.75
CA ASN A 548 15.51 -14.24 -8.62
C ASN A 548 16.30 -15.51 -8.32
N ASN A 549 16.54 -15.82 -7.04
CA ASN A 549 17.22 -17.03 -6.59
C ASN A 549 16.52 -18.29 -7.09
N ALA A 550 15.18 -18.36 -6.91
CA ALA A 550 14.38 -19.48 -7.37
C ALA A 550 14.44 -19.67 -8.90
N ARG A 551 14.51 -18.58 -9.68
CA ARG A 551 14.53 -18.62 -11.15
C ARG A 551 15.91 -18.90 -11.74
N GLN A 552 16.95 -18.27 -11.19
CA GLN A 552 18.32 -18.35 -11.70
C GLN A 552 19.14 -19.49 -11.07
N SER A 553 18.53 -20.30 -10.20
CA SER A 553 19.25 -21.30 -9.38
C SER A 553 20.43 -20.68 -8.62
N GLN A 554 20.25 -19.46 -8.13
CA GLN A 554 21.22 -18.71 -7.34
C GLN A 554 20.85 -18.75 -5.85
N GLN A 555 21.80 -18.40 -4.98
CA GLN A 555 21.59 -18.28 -3.53
C GLN A 555 22.12 -16.93 -3.04
N LEU A 556 21.62 -15.84 -3.62
CA LEU A 556 21.91 -14.50 -3.11
C LEU A 556 21.28 -14.34 -1.72
N PRO A 557 21.99 -13.79 -0.72
CA PRO A 557 21.41 -13.58 0.60
C PRO A 557 20.27 -12.54 0.55
N GLU A 558 19.47 -12.44 1.60
CA GLU A 558 18.60 -11.28 1.76
C GLU A 558 19.43 -10.03 2.06
N VAL A 559 18.98 -8.87 1.57
CA VAL A 559 19.56 -7.58 1.93
C VAL A 559 18.95 -7.07 3.22
N GLU A 560 19.77 -6.37 4.00
CA GLU A 560 19.32 -5.71 5.23
C GLU A 560 18.95 -4.27 4.89
N LEU A 561 17.80 -3.80 5.39
CA LEU A 561 17.29 -2.47 5.04
C LEU A 561 18.27 -1.37 5.50
N GLU A 562 18.96 -1.63 6.59
CA GLU A 562 20.05 -0.86 7.16
C GLU A 562 21.22 -0.71 6.18
N ASP A 563 21.66 -1.82 5.57
CA ASP A 563 22.75 -1.85 4.59
C ASP A 563 22.36 -1.08 3.32
N VAL A 564 21.15 -1.33 2.83
CA VAL A 564 20.61 -0.62 1.65
C VAL A 564 20.54 0.87 1.92
N LEU A 565 19.94 1.32 3.03
CA LEU A 565 19.82 2.74 3.35
C LEU A 565 21.19 3.42 3.47
N ALA A 566 22.13 2.78 4.18
CA ALA A 566 23.48 3.28 4.37
C ALA A 566 24.19 3.51 3.02
N ARG A 567 24.11 2.53 2.11
CA ARG A 567 24.70 2.61 0.77
C ARG A 567 24.01 3.65 -0.10
N VAL A 568 22.67 3.72 -0.08
CA VAL A 568 21.91 4.71 -0.85
C VAL A 568 22.30 6.13 -0.48
N LEU A 569 22.34 6.46 0.81
CA LEU A 569 22.69 7.81 1.28
C LEU A 569 24.15 8.16 0.97
N THR A 570 25.06 7.20 1.10
CA THR A 570 26.49 7.38 0.78
C THR A 570 26.69 7.64 -0.70
N ILE A 571 26.12 6.81 -1.58
CA ILE A 571 26.24 6.95 -3.03
C ILE A 571 25.53 8.23 -3.51
N PHE A 572 24.36 8.53 -2.96
CA PHE A 572 23.64 9.76 -3.27
C PHE A 572 24.46 11.00 -2.94
N GLU A 573 25.12 11.06 -1.77
CA GLU A 573 25.93 12.23 -1.39
C GLU A 573 27.12 12.42 -2.33
N ILE A 574 27.77 11.33 -2.77
CA ILE A 574 28.84 11.37 -3.77
C ILE A 574 28.31 11.91 -5.10
N TYR A 575 27.21 11.36 -5.59
CA TYR A 575 26.58 11.80 -6.83
C TYR A 575 26.10 13.25 -6.76
N TYR A 576 25.63 13.68 -5.60
CA TYR A 576 25.23 15.05 -5.38
C TYR A 576 26.43 16.01 -5.41
N GLN A 577 27.58 15.63 -4.83
CA GLN A 577 28.81 16.41 -4.94
C GLN A 577 29.32 16.47 -6.39
N GLU A 578 29.34 15.35 -7.10
CA GLU A 578 29.67 15.29 -8.54
C GLU A 578 28.75 16.22 -9.37
N LEU A 579 27.45 16.31 -9.02
CA LEU A 579 26.51 17.24 -9.66
C LEU A 579 26.87 18.70 -9.35
N LEU A 580 27.18 19.03 -8.09
CA LEU A 580 27.57 20.39 -7.70
C LEU A 580 28.87 20.83 -8.40
N ASP A 581 29.83 19.93 -8.58
CA ASP A 581 31.05 20.19 -9.33
C ASP A 581 30.76 20.38 -10.82
N ALA A 582 29.86 19.57 -11.39
CA ALA A 582 29.44 19.68 -12.78
C ALA A 582 28.69 21.01 -13.06
N ILE A 583 27.88 21.49 -12.12
CA ILE A 583 27.20 22.80 -12.21
C ILE A 583 28.21 23.94 -12.32
N GLN A 584 29.37 23.82 -11.67
CA GLN A 584 30.41 24.85 -11.64
C GLN A 584 31.47 24.68 -12.74
N SER A 585 31.37 23.63 -13.55
CA SER A 585 32.41 23.21 -14.48
C SER A 585 32.01 23.45 -15.93
N ASP A 586 32.86 24.14 -16.69
CA ASP A 586 32.70 24.32 -18.15
C ASP A 586 33.02 23.07 -18.97
N LYS A 587 33.41 21.95 -18.33
CA LYS A 587 33.73 20.69 -19.02
C LYS A 587 32.51 19.99 -19.61
N PHE A 588 31.32 20.30 -19.11
CA PHE A 588 30.07 19.64 -19.47
C PHE A 588 29.11 20.66 -20.07
N ALA A 589 28.36 20.25 -21.08
CA ALA A 589 27.30 21.03 -21.70
C ALA A 589 26.15 21.33 -20.71
N PHE A 590 25.93 20.44 -19.73
CA PHE A 590 25.00 20.68 -18.63
C PHE A 590 25.30 19.80 -17.41
N ALA A 591 24.77 20.20 -16.26
CA ALA A 591 25.06 19.60 -14.95
C ALA A 591 24.92 18.07 -14.88
N PHE A 592 23.95 17.50 -15.59
CA PHE A 592 23.64 16.06 -15.51
C PHE A 592 24.33 15.22 -16.60
N GLU A 593 25.02 15.84 -17.56
CA GLU A 593 25.75 15.13 -18.61
C GLU A 593 26.68 14.02 -18.10
N PRO A 594 27.47 14.21 -17.01
CA PRO A 594 28.37 13.16 -16.51
C PRO A 594 27.66 11.88 -16.06
N PHE A 595 26.38 12.00 -15.72
CA PHE A 595 25.55 10.91 -15.21
C PHE A 595 24.80 10.17 -16.33
N LEU A 596 24.65 10.76 -17.52
CA LEU A 596 23.91 10.15 -18.62
C LEU A 596 24.37 8.72 -18.94
N PRO A 597 25.69 8.40 -19.03
CA PRO A 597 26.12 7.03 -19.32
C PRO A 597 25.68 6.04 -18.24
N ARG A 598 25.79 6.42 -16.97
CA ARG A 598 25.39 5.59 -15.81
C ARG A 598 23.87 5.41 -15.77
N TYR A 599 23.14 6.51 -15.96
CA TYR A 599 21.69 6.54 -15.95
C TYR A 599 21.09 5.72 -17.09
N TYR A 600 21.59 5.88 -18.32
CA TYR A 600 21.11 5.14 -19.50
C TYR A 600 21.46 3.66 -19.47
N ASN A 601 22.55 3.26 -18.81
CA ASN A 601 22.85 1.85 -18.58
C ASN A 601 21.79 1.13 -17.71
N ALA A 602 21.11 1.88 -16.83
CA ALA A 602 20.01 1.35 -16.04
C ALA A 602 18.63 1.63 -16.66
N TRP A 603 18.51 2.48 -17.68
CA TRP A 603 17.23 3.01 -18.16
C TRP A 603 16.48 2.05 -19.10
N LEU A 604 15.16 1.93 -18.92
CA LEU A 604 14.28 1.10 -19.76
C LEU A 604 13.86 1.72 -21.10
N HIS A 605 14.05 3.03 -21.33
CA HIS A 605 13.30 3.72 -22.39
C HIS A 605 14.09 4.08 -23.64
N SER A 606 15.26 3.49 -23.83
CA SER A 606 16.08 3.72 -25.02
C SER A 606 15.32 3.38 -26.30
N HIS A 607 15.06 4.39 -27.14
CA HIS A 607 14.38 4.29 -28.43
C HIS A 607 12.95 3.72 -28.39
N VAL A 608 12.26 3.87 -27.26
CA VAL A 608 10.87 3.42 -27.12
C VAL A 608 9.93 4.38 -27.86
N ARG A 609 9.08 3.83 -28.74
CA ARG A 609 7.96 4.57 -29.36
C ARG A 609 6.86 4.82 -28.33
N VAL A 610 6.35 6.04 -28.28
CA VAL A 610 5.31 6.47 -27.37
C VAL A 610 4.26 7.36 -28.03
N VAL A 611 3.06 7.34 -27.48
CA VAL A 611 1.94 8.23 -27.81
C VAL A 611 1.87 9.34 -26.76
N LEU A 612 1.91 10.59 -27.21
CA LEU A 612 1.86 11.77 -26.34
C LEU A 612 0.42 12.31 -26.26
N GLU A 613 -0.34 11.89 -25.24
CA GLU A 613 -1.77 12.22 -25.10
C GLU A 613 -2.00 13.74 -25.05
N ALA A 614 -1.19 14.45 -24.27
CA ALA A 614 -1.28 15.91 -24.10
C ALA A 614 -0.90 16.70 -25.36
N HIS A 615 -0.34 16.04 -26.38
CA HIS A 615 0.08 16.65 -27.65
C HIS A 615 -0.74 16.08 -28.81
N GLY A 616 -2.04 15.88 -28.60
CA GLY A 616 -2.95 15.40 -29.65
C GLY A 616 -2.67 13.96 -30.09
N ASN A 617 -2.19 13.11 -29.17
CA ASN A 617 -1.76 11.73 -29.44
C ASN A 617 -0.62 11.63 -30.47
N ALA A 618 0.29 12.60 -30.49
CA ALA A 618 1.47 12.57 -31.35
C ALA A 618 2.29 11.29 -31.12
N GLN A 619 2.73 10.66 -32.19
CA GLN A 619 3.67 9.54 -32.15
C GLN A 619 5.08 10.09 -32.06
N ALA A 620 5.85 9.65 -31.06
CA ALA A 620 7.22 10.09 -30.85
C ALA A 620 8.11 8.94 -30.34
N VAL A 621 9.42 9.11 -30.45
CA VAL A 621 10.43 8.19 -29.90
C VAL A 621 11.14 8.89 -28.76
N ILE A 622 11.28 8.21 -27.61
CA ILE A 622 12.09 8.70 -26.50
C ILE A 622 13.57 8.66 -26.91
N THR A 623 14.24 9.81 -26.84
CA THR A 623 15.65 9.95 -27.25
C THR A 623 16.59 10.27 -26.10
N GLY A 624 16.08 10.75 -24.96
CA GLY A 624 16.95 11.10 -23.84
C GLY A 624 16.32 11.96 -22.78
N ILE A 625 17.17 12.45 -21.89
CA ILE A 625 16.95 13.58 -21.01
C ILE A 625 17.69 14.78 -21.60
N ASP A 626 17.03 15.92 -21.69
CA ASP A 626 17.64 17.16 -22.19
C ASP A 626 18.48 17.87 -21.10
N SER A 627 19.05 19.02 -21.46
CA SER A 627 19.87 19.83 -20.55
C SER A 627 19.09 20.43 -19.37
N SER A 628 17.75 20.48 -19.46
CA SER A 628 16.86 20.98 -18.41
C SER A 628 16.26 19.87 -17.54
N GLY A 629 16.61 18.61 -17.79
CA GLY A 629 16.10 17.45 -17.05
C GLY A 629 14.74 16.94 -17.52
N LEU A 630 14.23 17.44 -18.65
CA LEU A 630 12.98 17.02 -19.27
C LEU A 630 13.20 15.77 -20.11
N LEU A 631 12.16 14.94 -20.23
CA LEU A 631 12.19 13.81 -21.16
C LEU A 631 12.07 14.33 -22.59
N ARG A 632 13.08 14.04 -23.40
CA ARG A 632 13.15 14.41 -24.80
C ARG A 632 12.55 13.30 -25.67
N CYS A 633 11.56 13.68 -26.46
CA CYS A 633 10.92 12.82 -27.45
C CYS A 633 10.98 13.48 -28.83
N VAL A 634 11.21 12.70 -29.89
CA VAL A 634 11.24 13.19 -31.28
C VAL A 634 10.12 12.53 -32.08
N GLY A 635 9.24 13.35 -32.66
CA GLY A 635 8.13 12.89 -33.51
C GLY A 635 8.58 12.45 -34.90
N ASP A 636 7.70 11.75 -35.61
CA ASP A 636 7.96 11.28 -36.99
C ASP A 636 8.23 12.45 -37.96
N ASN A 637 7.74 13.65 -37.64
CA ASN A 637 7.98 14.90 -38.37
C ASN A 637 9.26 15.65 -37.92
N GLN A 638 10.15 15.01 -37.15
CA GLN A 638 11.33 15.63 -36.53
C GLN A 638 11.01 16.72 -35.48
N GLN A 639 9.74 16.87 -35.10
CA GLN A 639 9.36 17.81 -34.04
C GLN A 639 9.83 17.28 -32.68
N GLU A 640 10.44 18.17 -31.91
CA GLU A 640 10.88 17.86 -30.55
C GLU A 640 9.78 18.15 -29.52
N TYR A 641 9.62 17.23 -28.57
CA TYR A 641 8.71 17.35 -27.44
C TYR A 641 9.50 17.16 -26.14
N LEU A 642 9.34 18.11 -25.20
CA LEU A 642 10.00 18.09 -23.90
C LEU A 642 8.94 17.91 -22.81
N LEU A 643 9.05 16.84 -22.02
CA LEU A 643 8.02 16.44 -21.05
C LEU A 643 8.54 16.55 -19.62
N GLN A 644 7.79 17.29 -18.79
CA GLN A 644 8.11 17.46 -17.37
C GLN A 644 7.97 16.15 -16.58
N PRO A 645 8.94 15.80 -15.72
CA PRO A 645 8.87 14.59 -14.91
C PRO A 645 7.75 14.62 -13.89
N ASP A 646 7.45 15.78 -13.29
CA ASP A 646 6.40 15.93 -12.28
C ASP A 646 4.99 16.13 -12.86
N GLY A 647 4.91 16.56 -14.12
CA GLY A 647 3.64 16.79 -14.82
C GLY A 647 3.08 15.58 -15.56
N ASN A 648 3.88 14.52 -15.79
CA ASN A 648 3.49 13.41 -16.67
C ASN A 648 3.58 12.03 -15.98
N SER A 649 2.86 11.07 -16.55
CA SER A 649 2.94 9.63 -16.24
C SER A 649 3.16 8.84 -17.52
N PHE A 650 4.01 7.82 -17.45
CA PHE A 650 4.24 6.88 -18.55
C PHE A 650 3.59 5.53 -18.25
N ASP A 651 2.59 5.16 -19.05
CA ASP A 651 1.98 3.84 -19.15
C ASP A 651 2.75 3.02 -20.19
N MET A 652 3.63 2.12 -19.73
CA MET A 652 4.46 1.29 -20.61
C MET A 652 3.63 0.25 -21.38
N MET A 653 2.47 -0.17 -20.84
CA MET A 653 1.62 -1.16 -21.48
C MET A 653 0.90 -0.58 -22.69
N LYS A 654 0.45 0.67 -22.57
CA LYS A 654 -0.15 1.41 -23.69
C LYS A 654 0.88 2.13 -24.57
N GLY A 655 2.15 2.14 -24.16
CA GLY A 655 3.17 2.98 -24.78
C GLY A 655 2.78 4.46 -24.77
N MET A 656 2.14 4.95 -23.70
CA MET A 656 1.50 6.27 -23.69
C MET A 656 2.01 7.16 -22.55
N ILE A 657 2.35 8.40 -22.88
CA ILE A 657 2.68 9.43 -21.90
C ILE A 657 1.51 10.41 -21.81
N ALA A 658 0.96 10.52 -20.61
CA ALA A 658 -0.20 11.32 -20.28
C ALA A 658 0.13 12.36 -19.21
N ARG A 659 -0.52 13.53 -19.28
CA ARG A 659 -0.38 14.56 -18.23
C ARG A 659 -1.14 14.10 -16.99
N LYS A 660 -0.52 14.20 -15.81
CA LYS A 660 -1.21 13.92 -14.55
C LYS A 660 -2.29 14.97 -14.31
N LYS A 661 -3.52 14.51 -14.04
CA LYS A 661 -4.69 15.34 -13.71
C LYS A 661 -4.70 15.72 -12.24
#